data_AF-A0A2V8PUJ8-F1
#
_entry.id   AF-A0A2V8PUJ8-F1
#
_cell.length_a   1.000
_cell.length_b   1.000
_cell.length_c   1.000
_cell.angle_alpha   90.00
_cell.angle_beta   90.00
_cell.angle_gamma   90.00
#
_symmetry.space_group_name_H-M   'P 1'
#
loop_
_entity.id
_entity.type
_entity.pdbx_description
1 polymer ?
#
loop_
_entity_poly.entity_id
_entity_poly.type
_entity_poly.pdbx_seq_one_letter_code
_entity_poly.pdbx_strand_id
1 'polypeptide(L)'
;MIARFPRKTFAFLAWIGLVSFLFPHSTQACGPFFTDAIFVYSKHPDFPLEQFATGKLGVVEPGWARSYLVAAYRNLSAVNFNTNEASGIKALWDERLNYGGEVDDSAWIKKWLDARSKVPGLSASAEIRAFRNREKPHEYESFLNCQEDAFDNAVATLNERIKRFGAESTQVRDWIVAQDIVFSNCGAGRKIPETPQPDQDALIRADRAYQIAAANFYAGSFDEARQQFDAIARDNSSPWHDKAPYLAARSLLRKGSFADKDEERVPPLTEAETRLNAILRDQSLASSHQAASRLLNLVHLRLHPAETLHKLAHTIIAKDGKADFKQAVWDYTVLLDKFVGNDEGVDKQKLPPEVSADELSDWILTFQDQSTTAASYSFGQWQKTRALPWLVAAITRATGTQPQLDALLSAATQVDHQSPAFTSVAFHGVRLLIDAKRVDEARAALDRYLANDRQNLPASALNLLLAQRMSLARNLEEFLQTAQRKPAGFSDDSDGRELPEEESETKENTKGGELFFDQDAASVFNKAMPMSLMRDAARSRILAPNLRRDVIQSAFVRAALIDDRETAVQAASLLQEMHPELKEFLAAYQMAATADARRFAAAYLSLKFPGLRPYVSYGIGRTSPMNEIDSYRDNWWCAEPPSSRSGAPSESEGETESKPKPVVPPQFLKPSQSLAAKQYASLQALGTAPNYLCRIAVEWTEKNPADRRAPEALHLAVKATRYGCTDKETGRWSKAAFDLLHQRYPNSAWAKETKYWFKG
;
A
#
# COMPACT_ATOMS: atom_id res chain seq x y z
N MET A 1 -4.69 -43.92 55.86
CA MET A 1 -4.12 -42.67 56.39
C MET A 1 -3.79 -41.79 55.19
N ILE A 2 -4.71 -40.91 54.79
CA ILE A 2 -4.61 -40.12 53.55
C ILE A 2 -3.83 -38.84 53.86
N ALA A 3 -2.62 -38.72 53.32
CA ALA A 3 -1.81 -37.50 53.43
C ALA A 3 -2.36 -36.43 52.47
N ARG A 4 -2.76 -35.30 53.06
CA ARG A 4 -3.24 -34.08 52.38
C ARG A 4 -2.08 -33.38 51.67
N PHE A 5 -2.15 -33.25 50.35
CA PHE A 5 -1.42 -32.19 49.64
C PHE A 5 -2.16 -30.84 49.83
N PRO A 6 -1.45 -29.72 50.05
CA PRO A 6 -2.09 -28.46 50.39
C PRO A 6 -2.73 -27.81 49.14
N ARG A 7 -4.03 -27.52 49.23
CA ARG A 7 -4.86 -26.79 48.24
C ARG A 7 -4.29 -25.46 47.72
N LYS A 8 -3.19 -24.95 48.28
CA LYS A 8 -2.61 -23.64 47.91
C LYS A 8 -1.75 -23.68 46.65
N THR A 9 -1.21 -24.84 46.25
CA THR A 9 -0.40 -24.95 45.01
C THR A 9 -1.26 -25.03 43.75
N PHE A 10 -2.47 -25.62 43.83
CA PHE A 10 -3.42 -25.62 42.73
C PHE A 10 -4.07 -24.25 42.49
N ALA A 11 -4.27 -23.45 43.55
CA ALA A 11 -4.78 -22.09 43.40
C ALA A 11 -3.76 -21.16 42.72
N PHE A 12 -2.45 -21.34 42.94
CA PHE A 12 -1.42 -20.51 42.34
C PHE A 12 -1.19 -20.83 40.85
N LEU A 13 -1.28 -22.10 40.44
CA LEU A 13 -1.21 -22.51 39.03
C LEU A 13 -2.48 -22.15 38.25
N ALA A 14 -3.66 -22.22 38.88
CA ALA A 14 -4.90 -21.74 38.27
C ALA A 14 -4.91 -20.20 38.12
N TRP A 15 -4.24 -19.46 39.00
CA TRP A 15 -4.13 -18.00 38.90
C TRP A 15 -3.09 -17.56 37.85
N ILE A 16 -1.99 -18.29 37.69
CA ILE A 16 -1.03 -18.04 36.59
C ILE A 16 -1.66 -18.40 35.23
N GLY A 17 -2.43 -19.50 35.16
CA GLY A 17 -3.21 -19.85 33.96
C GLY A 17 -4.28 -18.82 33.60
N LEU A 18 -4.97 -18.22 34.59
CA LEU A 18 -5.96 -17.18 34.33
C LEU A 18 -5.31 -15.83 33.95
N VAL A 19 -4.12 -15.54 34.46
CA VAL A 19 -3.38 -14.30 34.14
C VAL A 19 -2.73 -14.37 32.75
N SER A 20 -2.31 -15.55 32.28
CA SER A 20 -1.87 -15.73 30.88
C SER A 20 -2.99 -15.61 29.84
N PHE A 21 -4.26 -15.74 30.25
CA PHE A 21 -5.43 -15.40 29.41
C PHE A 21 -5.88 -13.94 29.55
N LEU A 22 -5.27 -13.16 30.47
CA LEU A 22 -5.55 -11.74 30.68
C LEU A 22 -4.42 -10.83 30.16
N PHE A 23 -3.27 -11.40 29.79
CA PHE A 23 -2.33 -10.70 28.93
C PHE A 23 -2.82 -10.82 27.50
N PRO A 24 -3.05 -9.70 26.79
CA PRO A 24 -3.31 -9.77 25.36
C PRO A 24 -2.17 -10.59 24.78
N HIS A 25 -2.53 -11.67 24.08
CA HIS A 25 -1.64 -12.16 23.03
C HIS A 25 -1.29 -10.91 22.23
N SER A 26 -0.03 -10.77 21.83
CA SER A 26 0.38 -9.73 20.89
C SER A 26 -0.38 -9.93 19.58
N THR A 27 -1.67 -9.57 19.58
CA THR A 27 -2.38 -9.04 18.45
C THR A 27 -1.49 -7.91 18.03
N GLN A 28 -0.86 -8.05 16.87
CA GLN A 28 -0.31 -6.90 16.20
C GLN A 28 -1.37 -5.81 16.31
N ALA A 29 -0.95 -4.63 16.74
CA ALA A 29 -1.82 -3.46 16.75
C ALA A 29 -2.09 -3.10 15.29
N CYS A 30 -2.88 -3.93 14.61
CA CYS A 30 -3.65 -3.56 13.44
C CYS A 30 -4.55 -2.45 13.94
N GLY A 31 -4.13 -1.20 13.69
CA GLY A 31 -4.99 -0.05 13.86
C GLY A 31 -6.29 -0.25 13.08
N PRO A 32 -7.28 0.63 13.24
CA PRO A 32 -8.45 0.55 12.38
C PRO A 32 -8.04 0.67 10.91
N PHE A 33 -8.42 -0.33 10.11
CA PHE A 33 -8.30 -0.30 8.68
C PHE A 33 -9.61 0.26 8.11
N PHE A 34 -9.52 1.29 7.27
CA PHE A 34 -10.67 1.93 6.68
C PHE A 34 -10.55 1.84 5.17
N THR A 35 -11.64 1.46 4.51
CA THR A 35 -11.68 1.50 3.05
C THR A 35 -11.57 2.94 2.56
N ASP A 36 -10.57 3.16 1.71
CA ASP A 36 -10.38 4.36 0.93
C ASP A 36 -10.89 4.19 -0.50
N ALA A 37 -11.54 5.24 -1.02
CA ALA A 37 -11.84 5.34 -2.43
C ALA A 37 -10.61 5.88 -3.19
N ILE A 38 -9.96 5.04 -3.98
CA ILE A 38 -8.78 5.42 -4.77
C ILE A 38 -9.24 5.94 -6.13
N PHE A 39 -9.10 7.24 -6.39
CA PHE A 39 -9.46 7.83 -7.68
C PHE A 39 -8.35 7.76 -8.72
N VAL A 40 -7.09 7.84 -8.27
CA VAL A 40 -5.88 7.75 -9.08
C VAL A 40 -4.85 6.98 -8.26
N TYR A 41 -4.36 5.86 -8.78
CA TYR A 41 -3.29 5.11 -8.11
C TYR A 41 -1.96 5.87 -8.20
N SER A 42 -1.32 6.04 -7.05
CA SER A 42 -0.10 6.83 -6.91
C SER A 42 1.18 5.99 -6.97
N LYS A 43 1.07 4.69 -6.67
CA LYS A 43 2.24 3.78 -6.56
C LYS A 43 2.41 2.83 -7.74
N HIS A 44 1.32 2.53 -8.44
CA HIS A 44 1.24 1.55 -9.51
C HIS A 44 0.13 1.93 -10.51
N PRO A 45 0.05 1.28 -11.69
CA PRO A 45 -1.05 1.47 -12.63
C PRO A 45 -2.37 0.83 -12.17
N ASP A 46 -3.48 1.15 -12.83
CA ASP A 46 -4.79 0.57 -12.53
C ASP A 46 -4.80 -0.97 -12.59
N PHE A 47 -5.54 -1.59 -11.67
CA PHE A 47 -5.94 -3.00 -11.77
C PHE A 47 -7.04 -3.22 -12.82
N PRO A 48 -7.11 -4.40 -13.46
CA PRO A 48 -6.17 -5.53 -13.36
C PRO A 48 -4.89 -5.27 -14.17
N LEU A 49 -3.72 -5.60 -13.59
CA LEU A 49 -2.39 -5.22 -14.11
C LEU A 49 -2.05 -5.81 -15.50
N GLU A 50 -2.75 -6.86 -15.93
CA GLU A 50 -2.63 -7.45 -17.27
C GLU A 50 -2.95 -6.43 -18.37
N GLN A 51 -3.89 -5.51 -18.10
CA GLN A 51 -4.20 -4.43 -19.04
C GLN A 51 -3.00 -3.51 -19.24
N PHE A 52 -2.29 -3.20 -18.15
CA PHE A 52 -1.07 -2.41 -18.21
C PHE A 52 0.04 -3.14 -18.95
N ALA A 53 0.26 -4.43 -18.67
CA ALA A 53 1.25 -5.25 -19.37
C ALA A 53 1.01 -5.25 -20.89
N THR A 54 -0.26 -5.30 -21.32
CA THR A 54 -0.64 -5.33 -22.74
C THR A 54 -0.70 -3.96 -23.43
N GLY A 55 -0.25 -2.88 -22.75
CA GLY A 55 -0.07 -1.56 -23.36
C GLY A 55 -1.17 -0.54 -23.05
N LYS A 56 -2.16 -0.87 -22.21
CA LYS A 56 -3.09 0.14 -21.68
C LYS A 56 -2.45 0.91 -20.53
N LEU A 57 -1.50 1.79 -20.85
CA LEU A 57 -0.62 2.41 -19.85
C LEU A 57 -1.27 3.50 -19.01
N GLY A 58 -2.36 4.12 -19.47
CA GLY A 58 -2.94 5.28 -18.79
C GLY A 58 -2.01 6.50 -18.81
N VAL A 59 -1.98 7.26 -17.72
CA VAL A 59 -1.02 8.36 -17.51
C VAL A 59 0.16 7.79 -16.75
N VAL A 60 1.31 7.63 -17.41
CA VAL A 60 2.52 7.07 -16.79
C VAL A 60 3.11 8.10 -15.84
N GLU A 61 3.31 7.72 -14.58
CA GLU A 61 3.83 8.61 -13.54
C GLU A 61 5.29 8.29 -13.18
N PRO A 62 6.15 9.30 -12.96
CA PRO A 62 7.56 9.09 -12.63
C PRO A 62 7.77 8.48 -11.23
N GLY A 63 6.76 8.54 -10.36
CA GLY A 63 6.82 8.00 -9.01
C GLY A 63 6.58 6.49 -8.90
N TRP A 64 6.16 5.82 -9.99
CA TRP A 64 5.87 4.38 -9.95
C TRP A 64 7.12 3.51 -9.76
N ALA A 65 6.91 2.34 -9.18
CA ALA A 65 7.97 1.34 -9.04
C ALA A 65 8.58 0.98 -10.40
N ARG A 66 9.89 0.79 -10.44
CA ARG A 66 10.67 0.65 -11.68
C ARG A 66 10.22 -0.54 -12.55
N SER A 67 9.63 -1.58 -11.97
CA SER A 67 9.06 -2.70 -12.75
C SER A 67 7.88 -2.27 -13.63
N TYR A 68 7.08 -1.29 -13.20
CA TYR A 68 6.03 -0.71 -14.05
C TYR A 68 6.62 0.20 -15.11
N LEU A 69 7.68 0.96 -14.79
CA LEU A 69 8.38 1.81 -15.76
C LEU A 69 9.07 1.00 -16.86
N VAL A 70 9.61 -0.19 -16.54
CA VAL A 70 10.13 -1.14 -17.55
C VAL A 70 9.02 -1.55 -18.53
N ALA A 71 7.84 -1.91 -18.02
CA ALA A 71 6.70 -2.29 -18.86
C ALA A 71 6.16 -1.11 -19.68
N ALA A 72 6.12 0.10 -19.11
CA ALA A 72 5.76 1.31 -19.82
C ALA A 72 6.73 1.59 -20.98
N TYR A 73 8.03 1.56 -20.72
CA TYR A 73 9.06 1.77 -21.74
C TYR A 73 8.94 0.76 -22.89
N ARG A 74 8.79 -0.54 -22.59
CA ARG A 74 8.62 -1.60 -23.61
C ARG A 74 7.43 -1.35 -24.54
N ASN A 75 6.27 -1.03 -23.97
CA ASN A 75 5.06 -0.73 -24.72
C ASN A 75 5.18 0.57 -25.52
N LEU A 76 5.82 1.61 -24.97
CA LEU A 76 6.07 2.88 -25.67
C LEU A 76 7.06 2.75 -26.83
N SER A 77 8.05 1.86 -26.72
CA SER A 77 9.02 1.58 -27.78
C SER A 77 8.50 0.68 -28.91
N ALA A 78 7.19 0.37 -28.92
CA ALA A 78 6.54 -0.53 -29.88
C ALA A 78 7.13 -1.96 -29.92
N VAL A 79 7.78 -2.39 -28.84
CA VAL A 79 8.24 -3.77 -28.62
C VAL A 79 7.31 -4.42 -27.60
N ASN A 80 6.10 -4.75 -28.07
CA ASN A 80 5.07 -5.34 -27.24
C ASN A 80 5.54 -6.65 -26.62
N PHE A 81 5.07 -6.94 -25.40
CA PHE A 81 5.33 -8.22 -24.77
C PHE A 81 4.68 -9.36 -25.55
N ASN A 82 5.43 -10.44 -25.76
CA ASN A 82 4.83 -11.70 -26.13
C ASN A 82 4.09 -12.31 -24.92
N THR A 83 3.31 -13.38 -25.14
CA THR A 83 2.50 -14.01 -24.08
C THR A 83 3.33 -14.46 -22.87
N ASN A 84 4.56 -14.96 -23.09
CA ASN A 84 5.43 -15.42 -22.02
C ASN A 84 5.99 -14.24 -21.21
N GLU A 85 6.39 -13.16 -21.87
CA GLU A 85 6.87 -11.94 -21.21
C GLU A 85 5.74 -11.25 -20.41
N ALA A 86 4.54 -11.15 -20.98
CA ALA A 86 3.37 -10.59 -20.31
C ALA A 86 2.98 -11.40 -19.07
N SER A 87 3.04 -12.74 -19.16
CA SER A 87 2.81 -13.62 -18.02
C SER A 87 3.93 -13.48 -16.98
N GLY A 88 5.19 -13.36 -17.43
CA GLY A 88 6.36 -13.20 -16.57
C GLY A 88 6.34 -11.89 -15.78
N ILE A 89 6.02 -10.77 -16.42
CA ILE A 89 5.92 -9.47 -15.74
C ILE A 89 4.71 -9.42 -14.79
N LYS A 90 3.59 -10.06 -15.13
CA LYS A 90 2.46 -10.20 -14.20
C LYS A 90 2.87 -11.01 -12.97
N ALA A 91 3.49 -12.18 -13.18
CA ALA A 91 3.96 -13.02 -12.09
C ALA A 91 5.02 -12.34 -11.21
N LEU A 92 5.82 -11.43 -11.77
CA LEU A 92 6.71 -10.54 -11.00
C LEU A 92 5.89 -9.64 -10.06
N TRP A 93 4.86 -8.97 -10.58
CA TRP A 93 4.04 -8.07 -9.77
C TRP A 93 3.24 -8.82 -8.72
N ASP A 94 2.60 -9.94 -9.08
CA ASP A 94 1.88 -10.79 -8.13
C ASP A 94 2.77 -11.18 -6.94
N GLU A 95 4.02 -11.59 -7.22
CA GLU A 95 4.96 -11.97 -6.16
C GLU A 95 5.42 -10.78 -5.31
N ARG A 96 5.60 -9.59 -5.91
CA ARG A 96 5.98 -8.38 -5.16
C ARG A 96 4.84 -7.83 -4.31
N LEU A 97 3.61 -7.86 -4.82
CA LEU A 97 2.42 -7.43 -4.10
C LEU A 97 2.04 -8.45 -3.02
N ASN A 98 2.34 -9.73 -3.23
CA ASN A 98 2.15 -10.78 -2.21
C ASN A 98 3.40 -11.03 -1.35
N TYR A 99 4.44 -10.18 -1.41
CA TYR A 99 5.71 -10.40 -0.69
C TYR A 99 5.56 -10.44 0.85
N GLY A 100 4.37 -10.14 1.38
CA GLY A 100 4.00 -10.31 2.79
C GLY A 100 3.27 -11.63 3.14
N GLY A 101 2.92 -12.46 2.16
CA GLY A 101 2.45 -13.82 2.41
C GLY A 101 3.62 -14.70 2.80
N GLU A 102 3.51 -15.43 3.91
CA GLU A 102 4.49 -16.47 4.25
C GLU A 102 4.59 -17.44 3.06
N VAL A 103 5.80 -17.64 2.52
CA VAL A 103 6.02 -18.71 1.55
C VAL A 103 5.55 -19.99 2.23
N ASP A 104 4.48 -20.58 1.71
CA ASP A 104 3.88 -21.78 2.30
C ASP A 104 4.81 -22.98 2.09
N ASP A 105 5.73 -23.17 3.03
CA ASP A 105 6.65 -24.29 3.07
C ASP A 105 5.96 -25.60 3.50
N SER A 106 4.71 -25.51 3.97
CA SER A 106 3.96 -26.66 4.47
C SER A 106 3.72 -27.69 3.36
N ALA A 107 3.54 -27.26 2.12
CA ALA A 107 3.28 -28.14 0.98
C ALA A 107 4.45 -29.11 0.73
N TRP A 108 5.70 -28.61 0.66
CA TRP A 108 6.86 -29.47 0.41
C TRP A 108 7.36 -30.18 1.67
N ILE A 109 7.20 -29.58 2.86
CA ILE A 109 7.48 -30.28 4.12
C ILE A 109 6.53 -31.48 4.25
N LYS A 110 5.24 -31.30 3.93
CA LYS A 110 4.25 -32.38 3.93
C LYS A 110 4.61 -33.49 2.95
N LYS A 111 5.13 -33.19 1.74
CA LYS A 111 5.62 -34.23 0.81
C LYS A 111 6.66 -35.15 1.48
N TRP A 112 7.60 -34.58 2.23
CA TRP A 112 8.60 -35.35 2.98
C TRP A 112 7.97 -36.16 4.13
N LEU A 113 7.08 -35.54 4.92
CA LEU A 113 6.41 -36.21 6.03
C LEU A 113 5.50 -37.37 5.56
N ASP A 114 4.84 -37.21 4.41
CA ASP A 114 4.04 -38.26 3.77
C ASP A 114 4.95 -39.40 3.27
N ALA A 115 6.11 -39.08 2.66
CA ALA A 115 7.06 -40.10 2.20
C ALA A 115 7.66 -40.92 3.35
N ARG A 116 8.11 -40.27 4.44
CA ARG A 116 8.66 -40.98 5.62
C ARG A 116 7.61 -41.85 6.32
N SER A 117 6.33 -41.46 6.29
CA SER A 117 5.25 -42.21 6.95
C SER A 117 5.06 -43.63 6.42
N LYS A 118 5.57 -43.92 5.21
CA LYS A 118 5.52 -45.24 4.58
C LYS A 118 6.49 -46.25 5.21
N VAL A 119 7.39 -45.81 6.09
CA VAL A 119 8.39 -46.65 6.74
C VAL A 119 8.00 -46.88 8.21
N PRO A 120 7.69 -48.13 8.61
CA PRO A 120 7.25 -48.43 9.98
C PRO A 120 8.40 -48.40 10.99
N GLY A 121 8.07 -48.06 12.24
CA GLY A 121 9.01 -48.07 13.36
C GLY A 121 9.84 -46.79 13.53
N LEU A 122 9.46 -45.70 12.86
CA LEU A 122 10.06 -44.37 13.06
C LEU A 122 9.29 -43.57 14.12
N SER A 123 10.03 -42.78 14.91
CA SER A 123 9.42 -41.77 15.77
C SER A 123 8.80 -40.63 14.93
N ALA A 124 7.95 -39.82 15.57
CA ALA A 124 7.50 -38.56 14.96
C ALA A 124 8.73 -37.69 14.60
N SER A 125 8.68 -37.03 13.44
CA SER A 125 9.72 -36.07 13.08
C SER A 125 9.62 -34.85 14.00
N ALA A 126 10.75 -34.19 14.26
CA ALA A 126 10.72 -32.87 14.89
C ALA A 126 10.04 -31.86 13.95
N GLU A 127 9.62 -30.72 14.50
CA GLU A 127 9.13 -29.61 13.68
C GLU A 127 10.23 -29.19 12.68
N ILE A 128 9.88 -29.19 11.39
CA ILE A 128 10.76 -28.74 10.31
C ILE A 128 10.32 -27.33 9.94
N ARG A 129 11.28 -26.41 9.84
CA ARG A 129 11.07 -25.04 9.35
C ARG A 129 12.01 -24.80 8.18
N ALA A 130 11.50 -24.31 7.05
CA ALA A 130 12.34 -24.06 5.87
C ALA A 130 13.22 -22.79 6.01
N PHE A 131 12.80 -21.86 6.86
CA PHE A 131 13.45 -20.57 7.07
C PHE A 131 14.38 -20.55 8.29
N ARG A 132 15.53 -19.87 8.15
CA ARG A 132 16.53 -19.67 9.20
C ARG A 132 16.81 -18.18 9.39
N ASN A 133 16.96 -17.75 10.64
CA ASN A 133 17.51 -16.43 10.94
C ASN A 133 19.03 -16.43 10.79
N ARG A 134 19.61 -15.32 10.33
CA ARG A 134 21.07 -15.16 10.33
C ARG A 134 21.62 -15.20 11.76
N GLU A 135 22.91 -15.50 11.85
CA GLU A 135 23.63 -15.45 13.12
C GLU A 135 23.84 -13.98 13.55
N LYS A 136 24.10 -13.76 14.84
CA LYS A 136 24.40 -12.43 15.37
C LYS A 136 25.54 -11.76 14.60
N PRO A 137 25.47 -10.44 14.30
CA PRO A 137 24.48 -9.45 14.78
C PRO A 137 23.23 -9.28 13.90
N HIS A 138 22.98 -10.19 12.95
CA HIS A 138 21.90 -10.08 11.96
C HIS A 138 20.69 -10.98 12.29
N GLU A 139 20.46 -11.32 13.56
CA GLU A 139 19.43 -12.29 13.96
C GLU A 139 17.97 -11.90 13.63
N TYR A 140 17.76 -10.65 13.21
CA TYR A 140 16.49 -10.10 12.72
C TYR A 140 16.24 -10.40 11.24
N GLU A 141 17.24 -10.83 10.48
CA GLU A 141 17.13 -11.20 9.07
C GLU A 141 16.82 -12.71 8.95
N SER A 142 15.71 -13.06 8.28
CA SER A 142 15.35 -14.44 7.95
C SER A 142 15.57 -14.74 6.47
N PHE A 143 15.94 -15.98 6.15
CA PHE A 143 16.12 -16.43 4.77
C PHE A 143 15.63 -17.86 4.59
N LEU A 144 15.11 -18.16 3.38
CA LEU A 144 14.79 -19.53 2.97
C LEU A 144 16.08 -20.36 2.92
N ASN A 145 16.22 -21.31 3.84
CA ASN A 145 17.41 -22.14 3.98
C ASN A 145 17.27 -23.45 3.20
N CYS A 146 16.16 -24.17 3.41
CA CYS A 146 15.83 -25.40 2.71
C CYS A 146 14.72 -25.15 1.70
N GLN A 147 15.04 -25.33 0.42
CA GLN A 147 14.12 -25.10 -0.70
C GLN A 147 13.39 -26.39 -1.08
N GLU A 148 12.30 -26.27 -1.84
CA GLU A 148 11.47 -27.41 -2.30
C GLU A 148 12.32 -28.54 -2.94
N ASP A 149 13.32 -28.18 -3.74
CA ASP A 149 14.21 -29.11 -4.44
C ASP A 149 14.93 -30.09 -3.49
N ALA A 150 15.26 -29.64 -2.28
CA ALA A 150 15.89 -30.46 -1.26
C ALA A 150 14.93 -31.55 -0.73
N PHE A 151 13.67 -31.20 -0.55
CA PHE A 151 12.62 -32.14 -0.11
C PHE A 151 12.26 -33.11 -1.23
N ASP A 152 12.07 -32.62 -2.46
CA ASP A 152 11.79 -33.48 -3.62
C ASP A 152 12.94 -34.47 -3.87
N ASN A 153 14.19 -34.02 -3.77
CA ASN A 153 15.36 -34.90 -3.86
C ASN A 153 15.39 -35.96 -2.75
N ALA A 154 15.12 -35.57 -1.49
CA ALA A 154 15.06 -36.53 -0.37
C ALA A 154 13.94 -37.56 -0.54
N VAL A 155 12.76 -37.15 -1.01
CA VAL A 155 11.64 -38.05 -1.31
C VAL A 155 12.01 -39.03 -2.42
N ALA A 156 12.61 -38.54 -3.50
CA ALA A 156 13.05 -39.38 -4.62
C ALA A 156 14.08 -40.43 -4.15
N THR A 157 15.08 -40.01 -3.38
CA THR A 157 16.09 -40.91 -2.81
C THR A 157 15.46 -41.93 -1.87
N LEU A 158 14.57 -41.50 -0.96
CA LEU A 158 13.90 -42.42 -0.04
C LEU A 158 13.14 -43.52 -0.78
N ASN A 159 12.36 -43.15 -1.80
CA ASN A 159 11.61 -44.12 -2.61
C ASN A 159 12.55 -45.13 -3.29
N GLU A 160 13.70 -44.68 -3.77
CA GLU A 160 14.72 -45.55 -4.35
C GLU A 160 15.34 -46.50 -3.30
N ARG A 161 15.62 -46.01 -2.08
CA ARG A 161 16.15 -46.85 -0.99
C ARG A 161 15.13 -47.87 -0.48
N ILE A 162 13.86 -47.49 -0.39
CA ILE A 162 12.75 -48.42 -0.09
C ILE A 162 12.69 -49.52 -1.15
N LYS A 163 12.81 -49.17 -2.43
CA LYS A 163 12.80 -50.16 -3.53
C LYS A 163 13.98 -51.13 -3.44
N ARG A 164 15.16 -50.67 -2.99
CA ARG A 164 16.38 -51.47 -2.95
C ARG A 164 16.50 -52.35 -1.70
N PHE A 165 16.17 -51.82 -0.51
CA PHE A 165 16.38 -52.51 0.76
C PHE A 165 15.10 -52.98 1.43
N GLY A 166 13.93 -52.50 0.97
CA GLY A 166 12.63 -52.74 1.61
C GLY A 166 12.32 -51.69 2.68
N ALA A 167 11.03 -51.36 2.82
CA ALA A 167 10.58 -50.28 3.71
C ALA A 167 10.85 -50.58 5.19
N GLU A 168 10.89 -51.86 5.59
CA GLU A 168 11.11 -52.26 6.99
C GLU A 168 12.59 -52.46 7.36
N SER A 169 13.51 -52.22 6.42
CA SER A 169 14.94 -52.43 6.63
C SER A 169 15.54 -51.43 7.62
N THR A 170 16.58 -51.86 8.34
CA THR A 170 17.34 -50.96 9.23
C THR A 170 18.04 -49.87 8.42
N GLN A 171 18.54 -50.19 7.22
CA GLN A 171 19.18 -49.25 6.31
C GLN A 171 18.27 -48.06 5.96
N VAL A 172 17.00 -48.32 5.63
CA VAL A 172 16.04 -47.25 5.29
C VAL A 172 15.69 -46.41 6.52
N ARG A 173 15.50 -47.04 7.69
CA ARG A 173 15.25 -46.29 8.94
C ARG A 173 16.44 -45.39 9.30
N ASP A 174 17.66 -45.92 9.25
CA ASP A 174 18.88 -45.18 9.56
C ASP A 174 19.11 -44.02 8.58
N TRP A 175 18.77 -44.23 7.30
CA TRP A 175 18.83 -43.18 6.29
C TRP A 175 17.85 -42.04 6.59
N ILE A 176 16.60 -42.36 6.96
CA ILE A 176 15.59 -41.35 7.32
C ILE A 176 16.00 -40.57 8.57
N VAL A 177 16.52 -41.25 9.60
CA VAL A 177 16.97 -40.58 10.84
C VAL A 177 18.05 -39.54 10.54
N ALA A 178 19.01 -39.87 9.67
CA ALA A 178 20.02 -38.92 9.24
C ALA A 178 19.44 -37.78 8.40
N GLN A 179 18.48 -38.05 7.52
CA GLN A 179 17.82 -37.00 6.74
C GLN A 179 16.98 -36.06 7.62
N ASP A 180 16.31 -36.58 8.65
CA ASP A 180 15.59 -35.78 9.65
C ASP A 180 16.58 -34.87 10.42
N ILE A 181 17.81 -35.34 10.70
CA ILE A 181 18.87 -34.48 11.26
C ILE A 181 19.27 -33.37 10.28
N VAL A 182 19.45 -33.68 8.99
CA VAL A 182 19.75 -32.67 7.96
C VAL A 182 18.68 -31.58 7.96
N PHE A 183 17.40 -31.97 7.88
CA PHE A 183 16.29 -31.01 7.85
C PHE A 183 16.08 -30.28 9.18
N SER A 184 16.51 -30.84 10.30
CA SER A 184 16.46 -30.11 11.58
C SER A 184 17.36 -28.86 11.59
N ASN A 185 18.40 -28.80 10.73
CA ASN A 185 19.24 -27.61 10.59
C ASN A 185 18.64 -26.52 9.70
N CYS A 186 17.53 -26.81 9.01
CA CYS A 186 16.87 -25.85 8.13
C CYS A 186 16.44 -24.60 8.90
N GLY A 187 15.88 -24.78 10.11
CA GLY A 187 15.40 -23.67 10.94
C GLY A 187 16.43 -23.10 11.91
N ALA A 188 17.25 -23.96 12.52
CA ALA A 188 18.26 -23.57 13.50
C ALA A 188 19.24 -24.73 13.79
N GLY A 189 20.32 -24.45 14.49
CA GLY A 189 21.23 -25.48 15.02
C GLY A 189 22.35 -25.91 14.07
N ARG A 190 23.14 -26.88 14.54
CA ARG A 190 24.33 -27.45 13.88
C ARG A 190 24.48 -28.94 14.17
N LYS A 191 23.41 -29.71 13.97
CA LYS A 191 23.40 -31.16 14.22
C LYS A 191 23.94 -31.89 13.00
N ILE A 192 24.90 -32.78 13.20
CA ILE A 192 25.51 -33.56 12.12
C ILE A 192 25.14 -35.04 12.30
N PRO A 193 24.69 -35.75 11.25
CA PRO A 193 24.47 -37.19 11.31
C PRO A 193 25.73 -37.96 11.69
N GLU A 194 25.58 -39.09 12.39
CA GLU A 194 26.72 -39.94 12.74
C GLU A 194 27.43 -40.49 11.50
N THR A 195 28.76 -40.62 11.57
CA THR A 195 29.58 -41.22 10.51
C THR A 195 29.17 -42.67 10.27
N PRO A 196 29.08 -43.13 9.02
CA PRO A 196 28.67 -44.51 8.76
C PRO A 196 29.78 -45.49 9.19
N GLN A 197 29.39 -46.67 9.66
CA GLN A 197 30.35 -47.70 10.04
C GLN A 197 31.01 -48.31 8.78
N PRO A 198 32.30 -48.70 8.84
CA PRO A 198 33.02 -49.20 7.67
C PRO A 198 32.38 -50.44 7.02
N ASP A 199 31.67 -51.26 7.79
CA ASP A 199 31.02 -52.51 7.38
C ASP A 199 29.61 -52.32 6.77
N GLN A 200 29.06 -51.10 6.78
CA GLN A 200 27.76 -50.81 6.16
C GLN A 200 27.78 -50.93 4.63
N ASP A 201 26.61 -51.07 4.00
CA ASP A 201 26.47 -51.11 2.54
C ASP A 201 27.08 -49.85 1.89
N ALA A 202 27.78 -50.02 0.77
CA ALA A 202 28.48 -48.93 0.10
C ALA A 202 27.57 -47.75 -0.29
N LEU A 203 26.32 -48.05 -0.69
CA LEU A 203 25.34 -47.02 -1.01
C LEU A 203 24.93 -46.21 0.23
N ILE A 204 24.78 -46.88 1.38
CA ILE A 204 24.44 -46.23 2.65
C ILE A 204 25.59 -45.35 3.13
N ARG A 205 26.85 -45.79 2.96
CA ARG A 205 28.01 -44.95 3.26
C ARG A 205 28.05 -43.70 2.37
N ALA A 206 27.78 -43.86 1.08
CA ALA A 206 27.76 -42.73 0.13
C ALA A 206 26.61 -41.75 0.43
N ASP A 207 25.43 -42.25 0.76
CA ASP A 207 24.30 -41.43 1.21
C ASP A 207 24.61 -40.67 2.50
N ARG A 208 25.24 -41.35 3.47
CA ARG A 208 25.59 -40.70 4.73
C ARG A 208 26.63 -39.60 4.53
N ALA A 209 27.60 -39.79 3.62
CA ALA A 209 28.54 -38.74 3.25
C ALA A 209 27.81 -37.50 2.68
N TYR A 210 26.83 -37.73 1.78
CA TYR A 210 25.98 -36.65 1.26
C TYR A 210 25.16 -35.96 2.36
N GLN A 211 24.53 -36.72 3.26
CA GLN A 211 23.75 -36.19 4.37
C GLN A 211 24.61 -35.36 5.33
N ILE A 212 25.84 -35.80 5.63
CA ILE A 212 26.78 -35.03 6.46
C ILE A 212 27.17 -33.71 5.77
N ALA A 213 27.47 -33.74 4.47
CA ALA A 213 27.78 -32.53 3.69
C ALA A 213 26.60 -31.55 3.66
N ALA A 214 25.39 -32.05 3.43
CA ALA A 214 24.17 -31.25 3.44
C ALA A 214 23.84 -30.69 4.83
N ALA A 215 24.07 -31.46 5.90
CA ALA A 215 23.89 -30.99 7.27
C ALA A 215 24.83 -29.82 7.59
N ASN A 216 26.11 -29.92 7.19
CA ASN A 216 27.05 -28.80 7.33
C ASN A 216 26.62 -27.57 6.53
N PHE A 217 26.12 -27.76 5.31
CA PHE A 217 25.61 -26.66 4.49
C PHE A 217 24.45 -25.92 5.18
N TYR A 218 23.41 -26.63 5.62
CA TYR A 218 22.25 -26.01 6.28
C TYR A 218 22.56 -25.48 7.69
N ALA A 219 23.60 -26.00 8.34
CA ALA A 219 24.12 -25.53 9.62
C ALA A 219 24.94 -24.22 9.53
N GLY A 220 25.27 -23.76 8.33
CA GLY A 220 26.12 -22.58 8.08
C GLY A 220 27.63 -22.87 8.04
N SER A 221 28.04 -24.14 8.10
CA SER A 221 29.42 -24.60 8.02
C SER A 221 29.83 -24.80 6.56
N PHE A 222 29.91 -23.69 5.82
CA PHE A 222 30.05 -23.72 4.36
C PHE A 222 31.41 -24.24 3.87
N ASP A 223 32.49 -24.02 4.61
CA ASP A 223 33.82 -24.50 4.22
C ASP A 223 33.92 -26.02 4.38
N GLU A 224 33.40 -26.55 5.48
CA GLU A 224 33.30 -28.00 5.73
C GLU A 224 32.39 -28.66 4.69
N ALA A 225 31.21 -28.08 4.44
CA ALA A 225 30.29 -28.59 3.42
C ALA A 225 30.95 -28.63 2.03
N ARG A 226 31.63 -27.55 1.63
CA ARG A 226 32.38 -27.50 0.35
C ARG A 226 33.41 -28.61 0.25
N GLN A 227 34.24 -28.79 1.30
CA GLN A 227 35.27 -29.83 1.31
C GLN A 227 34.67 -31.23 1.19
N GLN A 228 33.55 -31.49 1.87
CA GLN A 228 32.87 -32.78 1.84
C GLN A 228 32.19 -33.04 0.48
N PHE A 229 31.56 -32.03 -0.12
CA PHE A 229 31.05 -32.15 -1.48
C PHE A 229 32.19 -32.36 -2.49
N ASP A 230 33.33 -31.70 -2.34
CA ASP A 230 34.51 -31.93 -3.18
C ASP A 230 35.04 -33.38 -3.02
N ALA A 231 34.94 -33.98 -1.83
CA ALA A 231 35.30 -35.39 -1.63
C ALA A 231 34.33 -36.33 -2.37
N ILE A 232 33.02 -36.07 -2.28
CA ILE A 232 31.99 -36.82 -3.01
C ILE A 232 32.18 -36.69 -4.53
N ALA A 233 32.50 -35.49 -5.01
CA ALA A 233 32.76 -35.23 -6.42
C ALA A 233 34.00 -35.95 -6.96
N ARG A 234 34.92 -36.43 -6.11
CA ARG A 234 36.08 -37.25 -6.55
C ARG A 234 35.79 -38.75 -6.51
N ASP A 235 34.72 -39.16 -5.85
CA ASP A 235 34.31 -40.55 -5.73
C ASP A 235 33.32 -40.93 -6.85
N ASN A 236 33.84 -41.49 -7.94
CA ASN A 236 33.04 -41.95 -9.08
C ASN A 236 32.07 -43.10 -8.73
N SER A 237 32.22 -43.73 -7.56
CA SER A 237 31.31 -44.79 -7.10
C SER A 237 30.09 -44.25 -6.35
N SER A 238 30.12 -42.97 -5.97
CA SER A 238 29.02 -42.32 -5.28
C SER A 238 27.89 -41.95 -6.24
N PRO A 239 26.61 -42.26 -5.93
CA PRO A 239 25.47 -41.79 -6.74
C PRO A 239 25.29 -40.26 -6.67
N TRP A 240 26.02 -39.58 -5.79
CA TRP A 240 25.98 -38.13 -5.61
C TRP A 240 27.08 -37.40 -6.39
N HIS A 241 27.97 -38.14 -7.07
CA HIS A 241 29.11 -37.62 -7.81
C HIS A 241 28.75 -36.43 -8.70
N ASP A 242 27.74 -36.57 -9.57
CA ASP A 242 27.38 -35.53 -10.55
C ASP A 242 26.74 -34.27 -9.93
N LYS A 243 26.13 -34.39 -8.74
CA LYS A 243 25.49 -33.25 -8.04
C LYS A 243 26.45 -32.51 -7.14
N ALA A 244 27.49 -33.19 -6.65
CA ALA A 244 28.38 -32.64 -5.63
C ALA A 244 29.17 -31.39 -6.09
N PRO A 245 29.67 -31.27 -7.34
CA PRO A 245 30.30 -30.03 -7.82
C PRO A 245 29.39 -28.81 -7.71
N TYR A 246 28.11 -28.97 -8.06
CA TYR A 246 27.10 -27.90 -7.95
C TYR A 246 26.87 -27.49 -6.49
N LEU A 247 26.78 -28.47 -5.57
CA LEU A 247 26.57 -28.20 -4.15
C LEU A 247 27.79 -27.55 -3.49
N ALA A 248 29.01 -27.92 -3.91
CA ALA A 248 30.23 -27.24 -3.48
C ALA A 248 30.22 -25.74 -3.91
N ALA A 249 29.78 -25.44 -5.14
CA ALA A 249 29.61 -24.07 -5.60
C ALA A 249 28.49 -23.32 -4.84
N ARG A 250 27.39 -24.00 -4.50
CA ARG A 250 26.30 -23.43 -3.68
C ARG A 250 26.77 -23.06 -2.26
N SER A 251 27.63 -23.86 -1.64
CA SER A 251 28.26 -23.53 -0.35
C SER A 251 29.07 -22.24 -0.42
N LEU A 252 29.85 -22.06 -1.48
CA LEU A 252 30.64 -20.85 -1.71
C LEU A 252 29.77 -19.60 -1.92
N LEU A 253 28.72 -19.69 -2.74
CA LEU A 253 27.77 -18.59 -2.91
C LEU A 253 27.14 -18.18 -1.58
N ARG A 254 26.72 -19.15 -0.76
CA ARG A 254 26.07 -18.88 0.53
C ARG A 254 27.03 -18.20 1.50
N LYS A 255 28.28 -18.66 1.56
CA LYS A 255 29.37 -18.02 2.32
C LYS A 255 29.56 -16.57 1.90
N GLY A 256 29.75 -16.31 0.60
CA GLY A 256 29.94 -14.94 0.09
C GLY A 256 28.72 -14.04 0.29
N SER A 257 27.51 -14.59 0.20
CA SER A 257 26.26 -13.82 0.37
C SER A 257 26.04 -13.30 1.79
N PHE A 258 26.65 -13.94 2.80
CA PHE A 258 26.52 -13.56 4.21
C PHE A 258 27.73 -12.81 4.76
N ALA A 259 28.75 -12.57 3.94
CA ALA A 259 29.89 -11.75 4.32
C ALA A 259 29.50 -10.27 4.29
N ASP A 260 29.87 -9.54 5.35
CA ASP A 260 29.56 -8.11 5.49
C ASP A 260 30.53 -7.24 4.67
N LYS A 261 31.78 -7.68 4.55
CA LYS A 261 32.88 -6.96 3.88
C LYS A 261 33.28 -7.60 2.55
N ASP A 262 33.77 -6.78 1.63
CA ASP A 262 34.18 -7.24 0.30
C ASP A 262 35.38 -8.19 0.36
N GLU A 263 36.32 -8.02 1.30
CA GLU A 263 37.47 -8.91 1.43
C GLU A 263 37.07 -10.35 1.80
N GLU A 264 35.93 -10.52 2.46
CA GLU A 264 35.37 -11.82 2.86
C GLU A 264 34.36 -12.34 1.83
N ARG A 265 33.66 -11.44 1.13
CA ARG A 265 32.63 -11.72 0.12
C ARG A 265 33.21 -12.15 -1.21
N VAL A 266 34.19 -11.41 -1.74
CA VAL A 266 34.69 -11.56 -3.11
C VAL A 266 35.35 -12.93 -3.33
N PRO A 267 36.29 -13.40 -2.49
CA PRO A 267 36.98 -14.67 -2.74
C PRO A 267 36.06 -15.89 -2.93
N PRO A 268 35.07 -16.18 -2.05
CA PRO A 268 34.20 -17.33 -2.25
C PRO A 268 33.27 -17.14 -3.46
N LEU A 269 32.85 -15.92 -3.81
CA LEU A 269 32.04 -15.68 -5.01
C LEU A 269 32.84 -15.90 -6.30
N THR A 270 34.09 -15.46 -6.37
CA THR A 270 34.97 -15.72 -7.53
C THR A 270 35.26 -17.21 -7.70
N GLU A 271 35.44 -17.95 -6.59
CA GLU A 271 35.58 -19.42 -6.66
C GLU A 271 34.29 -20.08 -7.15
N ALA A 272 33.12 -19.63 -6.65
CA ALA A 272 31.83 -20.12 -7.11
C ALA A 272 31.62 -19.88 -8.62
N GLU A 273 31.92 -18.67 -9.11
CA GLU A 273 31.85 -18.32 -10.54
C GLU A 273 32.71 -19.27 -11.39
N THR A 274 33.96 -19.48 -10.97
CA THR A 274 34.90 -20.38 -11.68
C THR A 274 34.35 -21.80 -11.76
N ARG A 275 33.86 -22.34 -10.64
CA ARG A 275 33.32 -23.70 -10.55
C ARG A 275 32.04 -23.86 -11.36
N LEU A 276 31.13 -22.89 -11.31
CA LEU A 276 29.88 -22.94 -12.07
C LEU A 276 30.11 -22.87 -13.58
N ASN A 277 31.06 -22.03 -14.03
CA ASN A 277 31.49 -22.03 -15.42
C ASN A 277 32.12 -23.36 -15.85
N ALA A 278 32.89 -24.01 -14.98
CA ALA A 278 33.42 -25.35 -15.26
C ALA A 278 32.31 -26.39 -15.41
N ILE A 279 31.30 -26.38 -14.51
CA ILE A 279 30.14 -27.28 -14.58
C ILE A 279 29.39 -27.10 -15.92
N LEU A 280 29.17 -25.85 -16.35
CA LEU A 280 28.46 -25.56 -17.60
C LEU A 280 29.24 -25.98 -18.86
N ARG A 281 30.57 -26.12 -18.78
CA ARG A 281 31.41 -26.60 -19.89
C ARG A 281 31.49 -28.13 -19.93
N ASP A 282 31.27 -28.80 -18.80
CA ASP A 282 31.33 -30.24 -18.69
C ASP A 282 30.00 -30.89 -19.10
N GLN A 283 30.01 -31.63 -20.21
CA GLN A 283 28.82 -32.32 -20.73
C GLN A 283 28.38 -33.49 -19.86
N SER A 284 29.27 -34.08 -19.04
CA SER A 284 28.87 -35.13 -18.09
C SER A 284 27.95 -34.61 -16.99
N LEU A 285 28.00 -33.29 -16.71
CA LEU A 285 27.20 -32.62 -15.69
C LEU A 285 25.96 -31.92 -16.27
N ALA A 286 25.49 -32.32 -17.46
CA ALA A 286 24.35 -31.70 -18.14
C ALA A 286 23.08 -31.63 -17.28
N SER A 287 22.88 -32.61 -16.38
CA SER A 287 21.77 -32.63 -15.41
C SER A 287 21.78 -31.45 -14.43
N SER A 288 22.95 -30.86 -14.16
CA SER A 288 23.15 -29.72 -13.27
C SER A 288 23.21 -28.38 -14.00
N HIS A 289 23.26 -28.34 -15.33
CA HIS A 289 23.49 -27.10 -16.11
C HIS A 289 22.44 -26.01 -15.83
N GLN A 290 21.16 -26.37 -15.77
CA GLN A 290 20.10 -25.40 -15.51
C GLN A 290 20.21 -24.78 -14.10
N ALA A 291 20.49 -25.61 -13.09
CA ALA A 291 20.68 -25.15 -11.71
C ALA A 291 21.97 -24.32 -11.57
N ALA A 292 23.05 -24.74 -12.22
CA ALA A 292 24.32 -24.03 -12.24
C ALA A 292 24.19 -22.66 -12.92
N SER A 293 23.47 -22.56 -14.04
CA SER A 293 23.24 -21.28 -14.72
C SER A 293 22.45 -20.29 -13.86
N ARG A 294 21.42 -20.75 -13.15
CA ARG A 294 20.66 -19.89 -12.21
C ARG A 294 21.52 -19.43 -11.03
N LEU A 295 22.33 -20.33 -10.48
CA LEU A 295 23.24 -20.01 -9.39
C LEU A 295 24.32 -19.02 -9.83
N LEU A 296 24.83 -19.17 -11.06
CA LEU A 296 25.82 -18.29 -11.66
C LEU A 296 25.27 -16.87 -11.86
N ASN A 297 24.00 -16.73 -12.28
CA ASN A 297 23.35 -15.42 -12.33
C ASN A 297 23.36 -14.76 -10.95
N LEU A 298 23.00 -15.46 -9.88
CA LEU A 298 23.02 -14.92 -8.52
C LEU A 298 24.44 -14.56 -8.04
N VAL A 299 25.46 -15.31 -8.46
CA VAL A 299 26.87 -14.93 -8.23
C VAL A 299 27.19 -13.62 -8.94
N HIS A 300 26.84 -13.47 -10.22
CA HIS A 300 27.09 -12.24 -10.98
C HIS A 300 26.37 -11.02 -10.40
N LEU A 301 25.14 -11.16 -9.90
CA LEU A 301 24.41 -10.07 -9.22
C LEU A 301 25.17 -9.49 -8.02
N ARG A 302 26.03 -10.30 -7.39
CA ARG A 302 26.78 -9.92 -6.18
C ARG A 302 28.21 -9.53 -6.51
N LEU A 303 28.83 -10.19 -7.47
CA LEU A 303 30.24 -10.01 -7.82
C LEU A 303 30.43 -8.92 -8.89
N HIS A 304 29.52 -8.84 -9.87
CA HIS A 304 29.60 -7.96 -11.03
C HIS A 304 28.29 -7.16 -11.23
N PRO A 305 27.84 -6.35 -10.24
CA PRO A 305 26.52 -5.72 -10.27
C PRO A 305 26.36 -4.74 -11.44
N ALA A 306 27.39 -3.97 -11.78
CA ALA A 306 27.38 -3.02 -12.90
C ALA A 306 27.23 -3.72 -14.26
N GLU A 307 28.08 -4.71 -14.52
CA GLU A 307 28.08 -5.49 -15.76
C GLU A 307 26.78 -6.28 -15.93
N THR A 308 26.26 -6.82 -14.82
CA THR A 308 25.00 -7.55 -14.81
C THR A 308 23.82 -6.61 -15.09
N LEU A 309 23.81 -5.43 -14.47
CA LEU A 309 22.77 -4.42 -14.72
C LEU A 309 22.77 -3.98 -16.19
N HIS A 310 23.95 -3.71 -16.77
CA HIS A 310 24.12 -3.40 -18.18
C HIS A 310 23.58 -4.51 -19.10
N LYS A 311 23.99 -5.76 -18.85
CA LYS A 311 23.51 -6.93 -19.61
C LYS A 311 21.99 -7.10 -19.50
N LEU A 312 21.41 -6.89 -18.32
CA LEU A 312 19.98 -7.01 -18.10
C LEU A 312 19.19 -5.92 -18.80
N ALA A 313 19.67 -4.67 -18.81
CA ALA A 313 19.05 -3.57 -19.55
C ALA A 313 18.86 -3.92 -21.02
N HIS A 314 19.91 -4.44 -21.67
CA HIS A 314 19.86 -4.91 -23.06
C HIS A 314 18.99 -6.16 -23.24
N THR A 315 19.02 -7.10 -22.28
CA THR A 315 18.21 -8.33 -22.36
C THR A 315 16.71 -8.03 -22.29
N ILE A 316 16.31 -7.06 -21.46
CA ILE A 316 14.91 -6.69 -21.25
C ILE A 316 14.31 -6.01 -22.49
N ILE A 317 15.10 -5.18 -23.19
CA ILE A 317 14.60 -4.45 -24.37
C ILE A 317 14.69 -5.26 -25.66
N ALA A 318 15.47 -6.35 -25.69
CA ALA A 318 15.56 -7.23 -26.85
C ALA A 318 14.19 -7.85 -27.20
N LYS A 319 13.91 -7.99 -28.51
CA LYS A 319 12.70 -8.67 -28.99
C LYS A 319 12.78 -10.17 -28.70
N ASP A 320 11.63 -10.78 -28.37
CA ASP A 320 11.51 -12.21 -28.07
C ASP A 320 12.44 -12.63 -26.92
N GLY A 321 12.24 -11.99 -25.76
CA GLY A 321 13.05 -12.18 -24.56
C GLY A 321 13.21 -13.66 -24.19
N LYS A 322 14.35 -13.97 -23.56
CA LYS A 322 14.69 -15.31 -23.11
C LYS A 322 13.63 -15.84 -22.13
N ALA A 323 13.58 -17.16 -21.94
CA ALA A 323 12.62 -17.88 -21.10
C ALA A 323 12.50 -17.39 -19.63
N ASP A 324 13.31 -16.45 -19.18
CA ASP A 324 13.39 -15.96 -17.79
C ASP A 324 13.17 -14.44 -17.66
N PHE A 325 12.21 -13.90 -18.43
CA PHE A 325 11.90 -12.46 -18.44
C PHE A 325 11.54 -11.91 -17.05
N LYS A 326 10.78 -12.68 -16.26
CA LYS A 326 10.42 -12.35 -14.88
C LYS A 326 11.67 -12.06 -14.03
N GLN A 327 12.62 -13.00 -14.00
CA GLN A 327 13.84 -12.86 -13.21
C GLN A 327 14.71 -11.72 -13.72
N ALA A 328 14.80 -11.54 -15.05
CA ALA A 328 15.58 -10.46 -15.63
C ALA A 328 15.10 -9.08 -15.15
N VAL A 329 13.79 -8.83 -15.15
CA VAL A 329 13.22 -7.56 -14.65
C VAL A 329 13.33 -7.46 -13.13
N TRP A 330 13.17 -8.57 -12.40
CA TRP A 330 13.39 -8.59 -10.94
C TRP A 330 14.80 -8.11 -10.61
N ASP A 331 15.80 -8.78 -11.18
CA ASP A 331 17.21 -8.54 -10.94
C ASP A 331 17.62 -7.14 -11.40
N TYR A 332 17.15 -6.69 -12.56
CA TYR A 332 17.43 -5.35 -13.09
C TYR A 332 16.96 -4.27 -12.13
N THR A 333 15.72 -4.36 -11.66
CA THR A 333 15.14 -3.34 -10.78
C THR A 333 15.81 -3.34 -9.41
N VAL A 334 16.06 -4.52 -8.82
CA VAL A 334 16.79 -4.62 -7.54
C VAL A 334 18.22 -4.09 -7.65
N LEU A 335 18.92 -4.36 -8.74
CA LEU A 335 20.27 -3.82 -8.96
C LEU A 335 20.23 -2.31 -9.14
N LEU A 336 19.31 -1.78 -9.95
CA LEU A 336 19.17 -0.35 -10.15
C LEU A 336 18.86 0.37 -8.83
N ASP A 337 17.98 -0.20 -8.00
CA ASP A 337 17.67 0.31 -6.65
C ASP A 337 18.92 0.41 -5.76
N LYS A 338 19.88 -0.51 -5.87
CA LYS A 338 21.15 -0.41 -5.11
C LYS A 338 22.02 0.78 -5.51
N PHE A 339 21.97 1.21 -6.76
CA PHE A 339 22.76 2.36 -7.24
C PHE A 339 22.05 3.70 -7.01
N VAL A 340 20.72 3.74 -7.15
CA VAL A 340 19.95 5.00 -7.19
C VAL A 340 18.72 5.03 -6.29
N GLY A 341 18.57 4.05 -5.39
CA GLY A 341 17.49 3.98 -4.41
C GLY A 341 17.64 5.00 -3.27
N ASN A 342 16.60 5.10 -2.45
CA ASN A 342 16.53 6.02 -1.31
C ASN A 342 16.54 5.28 0.04
N ASP A 343 16.94 4.02 0.05
CA ASP A 343 16.97 3.22 1.28
C ASP A 343 17.96 3.82 2.28
N GLU A 344 17.45 4.16 3.47
CA GLU A 344 18.25 4.65 4.57
C GLU A 344 19.32 3.61 4.95
N GLY A 345 20.58 4.03 5.05
CA GLY A 345 21.68 3.15 5.47
C GLY A 345 22.41 2.39 4.36
N VAL A 346 22.07 2.59 3.07
CA VAL A 346 22.85 2.06 1.95
C VAL A 346 23.84 3.11 1.44
N ASP A 347 25.14 2.81 1.48
CA ASP A 347 26.17 3.61 0.80
C ASP A 347 25.89 3.59 -0.71
N LYS A 348 25.31 4.67 -1.23
CA LYS A 348 24.96 4.80 -2.65
C LYS A 348 26.22 4.72 -3.50
N GLN A 349 26.37 3.63 -4.26
CA GLN A 349 27.44 3.51 -5.24
C GLN A 349 27.19 4.47 -6.40
N LYS A 350 28.26 5.06 -6.94
CA LYS A 350 28.15 5.88 -8.14
C LYS A 350 27.69 5.00 -9.30
N LEU A 351 26.58 5.38 -9.94
CA LEU A 351 26.10 4.68 -11.13
C LEU A 351 27.19 4.70 -12.23
N PRO A 352 27.58 3.54 -12.78
CA PRO A 352 28.57 3.48 -13.84
C PRO A 352 28.11 4.22 -15.12
N PRO A 353 29.00 4.93 -15.83
CA PRO A 353 28.66 5.65 -17.06
C PRO A 353 28.02 4.77 -18.13
N GLU A 354 28.49 3.54 -18.30
CA GLU A 354 27.95 2.56 -19.23
C GLU A 354 26.49 2.21 -18.94
N VAL A 355 26.13 2.03 -17.65
CA VAL A 355 24.74 1.77 -17.26
C VAL A 355 23.87 2.99 -17.50
N SER A 356 24.38 4.20 -17.25
CA SER A 356 23.63 5.43 -17.53
C SER A 356 23.40 5.68 -19.02
N ALA A 357 24.19 5.04 -19.90
CA ALA A 357 24.06 5.13 -21.35
C ALA A 357 23.13 4.07 -21.94
N ASP A 358 22.71 3.06 -21.16
CA ASP A 358 21.75 2.04 -21.60
C ASP A 358 20.38 2.68 -21.83
N GLU A 359 19.74 2.37 -22.96
CA GLU A 359 18.51 3.04 -23.38
C GLU A 359 17.38 2.97 -22.34
N LEU A 360 17.18 1.80 -21.73
CA LEU A 360 16.20 1.58 -20.67
C LEU A 360 16.54 2.36 -19.39
N SER A 361 17.80 2.27 -18.96
CA SER A 361 18.27 2.92 -17.73
C SER A 361 18.28 4.43 -17.87
N ASP A 362 18.74 4.97 -18.99
CA ASP A 362 18.70 6.40 -19.31
C ASP A 362 17.26 6.92 -19.26
N TRP A 363 16.33 6.23 -19.93
CA TRP A 363 14.94 6.65 -19.91
C TRP A 363 14.33 6.59 -18.50
N ILE A 364 14.51 5.50 -17.75
CA ILE A 364 13.95 5.38 -16.39
C ILE A 364 14.53 6.47 -15.48
N LEU A 365 15.85 6.62 -15.43
CA LEU A 365 16.52 7.59 -14.57
C LEU A 365 16.13 9.02 -14.94
N THR A 366 16.13 9.33 -16.24
CA THR A 366 15.69 10.62 -16.74
C THR A 366 14.22 10.84 -16.43
N PHE A 367 13.34 9.84 -16.58
CA PHE A 367 11.90 9.99 -16.33
C PHE A 367 11.60 10.19 -14.85
N GLN A 368 12.34 9.54 -13.95
CA GLN A 368 12.19 9.71 -12.50
C GLN A 368 12.76 11.04 -11.99
N ASP A 369 13.80 11.59 -12.62
CA ASP A 369 14.39 12.87 -12.23
C ASP A 369 13.43 14.05 -12.47
N GLN A 370 13.09 14.78 -11.41
CA GLN A 370 12.19 15.93 -11.44
C GLN A 370 12.88 17.25 -11.83
N SER A 371 14.17 17.23 -12.15
CA SER A 371 14.95 18.42 -12.48
C SER A 371 14.57 19.05 -13.84
N THR A 372 14.78 20.36 -13.96
CA THR A 372 14.64 21.09 -15.24
C THR A 372 15.67 20.63 -16.30
N THR A 373 16.80 20.11 -15.84
CA THR A 373 17.84 19.48 -16.68
C THR A 373 17.30 18.22 -17.35
N ALA A 374 16.68 17.31 -16.60
CA ALA A 374 16.05 16.11 -17.14
C ALA A 374 14.92 16.43 -18.12
N ALA A 375 14.14 17.47 -17.86
CA ALA A 375 13.10 17.95 -18.78
C ALA A 375 13.69 18.41 -20.14
N SER A 376 14.75 19.23 -20.09
CA SER A 376 15.44 19.71 -21.30
C SER A 376 16.11 18.57 -22.08
N TYR A 377 16.72 17.62 -21.36
CA TYR A 377 17.34 16.45 -21.95
C TYR A 377 16.30 15.54 -22.64
N SER A 378 15.17 15.28 -22.00
CA SER A 378 14.07 14.47 -22.59
C SER A 378 13.54 15.07 -23.87
N PHE A 379 13.35 16.39 -23.89
CA PHE A 379 12.94 17.09 -25.10
C PHE A 379 13.97 16.96 -26.21
N GLY A 380 15.26 17.12 -25.89
CA GLY A 380 16.35 16.92 -26.84
C GLY A 380 16.40 15.50 -27.40
N GLN A 381 16.18 14.49 -26.55
CA GLN A 381 16.11 13.09 -26.99
C GLN A 381 14.90 12.82 -27.89
N TRP A 382 13.75 13.38 -27.56
CA TRP A 382 12.56 13.29 -28.41
C TRP A 382 12.79 13.96 -29.78
N GLN A 383 13.44 15.13 -29.84
CA GLN A 383 13.73 15.77 -31.11
C GLN A 383 14.64 14.94 -32.02
N LYS A 384 15.64 14.27 -31.42
CA LYS A 384 16.60 13.42 -32.14
C LYS A 384 15.98 12.11 -32.63
N THR A 385 15.21 11.45 -31.78
CA THR A 385 14.73 10.08 -32.01
C THR A 385 13.30 10.00 -32.55
N ARG A 386 12.48 11.02 -32.24
CA ARG A 386 11.03 11.02 -32.40
C ARG A 386 10.33 9.84 -31.70
N ALA A 387 11.00 9.19 -30.75
CA ALA A 387 10.47 8.03 -30.05
C ALA A 387 9.42 8.44 -29.00
N LEU A 388 8.36 7.64 -28.86
CA LEU A 388 7.27 7.88 -27.92
C LEU A 388 7.71 7.91 -26.44
N PRO A 389 8.64 7.05 -25.95
CA PRO A 389 9.12 7.14 -24.57
C PRO A 389 9.64 8.54 -24.23
N TRP A 390 10.42 9.14 -25.14
CA TRP A 390 10.97 10.48 -24.94
C TRP A 390 9.92 11.58 -25.11
N LEU A 391 8.91 11.41 -25.95
CA LEU A 391 7.76 12.34 -26.01
C LEU A 391 7.02 12.37 -24.67
N VAL A 392 6.71 11.20 -24.11
CA VAL A 392 6.05 11.08 -22.80
C VAL A 392 6.91 11.72 -21.71
N ALA A 393 8.21 11.42 -21.66
CA ALA A 393 9.13 12.02 -20.70
C ALA A 393 9.22 13.56 -20.83
N ALA A 394 9.26 14.08 -22.05
CA ALA A 394 9.32 15.52 -22.30
C ALA A 394 8.02 16.24 -21.91
N ILE A 395 6.85 15.69 -22.29
CA ILE A 395 5.56 16.35 -22.04
C ILE A 395 5.12 16.28 -20.58
N THR A 396 5.53 15.24 -19.84
CA THR A 396 5.21 15.05 -18.41
C THR A 396 5.71 16.23 -17.57
N ARG A 397 6.93 16.72 -17.85
CA ARG A 397 7.58 17.80 -17.09
C ARG A 397 7.51 19.18 -17.73
N ALA A 398 6.99 19.25 -18.95
CA ALA A 398 6.83 20.50 -19.66
C ALA A 398 6.03 21.54 -18.86
N THR A 399 6.20 22.82 -19.17
CA THR A 399 5.38 23.91 -18.63
C THR A 399 4.76 24.74 -19.75
N GLY A 400 3.68 25.46 -19.45
CA GLY A 400 2.97 26.33 -20.39
C GLY A 400 3.73 27.58 -20.80
N THR A 401 4.92 27.84 -20.24
CA THR A 401 5.75 29.02 -20.53
C THR A 401 7.02 28.68 -21.30
N GLN A 402 7.28 27.40 -21.56
CA GLN A 402 8.51 26.98 -22.23
C GLN A 402 8.47 27.28 -23.74
N PRO A 403 9.60 27.63 -24.38
CA PRO A 403 9.65 27.93 -25.81
C PRO A 403 9.14 26.80 -26.73
N GLN A 404 9.25 25.56 -26.29
CA GLN A 404 8.96 24.38 -27.09
C GLN A 404 7.52 23.85 -26.90
N LEU A 405 6.66 24.62 -26.22
CA LEU A 405 5.28 24.25 -25.93
C LEU A 405 4.51 23.79 -27.18
N ASP A 406 4.47 24.61 -28.24
CA ASP A 406 3.67 24.30 -29.42
C ASP A 406 4.17 23.07 -30.17
N ALA A 407 5.48 22.82 -30.16
CA ALA A 407 6.06 21.62 -30.76
C ALA A 407 5.60 20.35 -30.02
N LEU A 408 5.53 20.39 -28.69
CA LEU A 408 5.05 19.28 -27.86
C LEU A 408 3.54 19.09 -27.97
N LEU A 409 2.76 20.18 -27.97
CA LEU A 409 1.30 20.12 -28.18
C LEU A 409 0.96 19.55 -29.56
N SER A 410 1.65 19.98 -30.61
CA SER A 410 1.48 19.45 -31.96
C SER A 410 1.87 17.97 -32.06
N ALA A 411 2.94 17.56 -31.38
CA ALA A 411 3.32 16.15 -31.31
C ALA A 411 2.28 15.30 -30.58
N ALA A 412 1.75 15.80 -29.46
CA ALA A 412 0.72 15.10 -28.68
C ALA A 412 -0.54 14.84 -29.49
N THR A 413 -0.98 15.80 -30.32
CA THR A 413 -2.19 15.63 -31.16
C THR A 413 -1.98 14.71 -32.36
N GLN A 414 -0.74 14.37 -32.71
CA GLN A 414 -0.41 13.43 -33.80
C GLN A 414 -0.32 11.98 -33.32
N VAL A 415 -0.32 11.73 -32.01
CA VAL A 415 -0.29 10.36 -31.47
C VAL A 415 -1.63 9.68 -31.72
N ASP A 416 -1.59 8.50 -32.35
CA ASP A 416 -2.78 7.68 -32.62
C ASP A 416 -3.51 7.32 -31.30
N HIS A 417 -4.84 7.33 -31.31
CA HIS A 417 -5.67 7.04 -30.13
C HIS A 417 -5.49 5.62 -29.58
N GLN A 418 -5.02 4.66 -30.39
CA GLN A 418 -4.70 3.30 -29.99
C GLN A 418 -3.26 3.13 -29.48
N SER A 419 -2.45 4.19 -29.55
CA SER A 419 -1.07 4.16 -29.05
C SER A 419 -1.04 4.05 -27.53
N PRO A 420 -0.13 3.25 -26.94
CA PRO A 420 0.13 3.24 -25.49
C PRO A 420 0.47 4.62 -24.92
N ALA A 421 0.99 5.53 -25.75
CA ALA A 421 1.34 6.89 -25.34
C ALA A 421 0.14 7.85 -25.27
N PHE A 422 -0.96 7.54 -25.95
CA PHE A 422 -2.06 8.48 -26.20
C PHE A 422 -2.59 9.11 -24.91
N THR A 423 -2.91 8.29 -23.92
CA THR A 423 -3.53 8.75 -22.68
C THR A 423 -2.61 9.71 -21.91
N SER A 424 -1.31 9.40 -21.83
CA SER A 424 -0.31 10.27 -21.20
C SER A 424 -0.17 11.61 -21.93
N VAL A 425 -0.03 11.59 -23.26
CA VAL A 425 0.15 12.83 -24.04
C VAL A 425 -1.13 13.67 -24.09
N ALA A 426 -2.31 13.05 -24.07
CA ALA A 426 -3.60 13.74 -24.01
C ALA A 426 -3.76 14.50 -22.69
N PHE A 427 -3.52 13.82 -21.56
CA PHE A 427 -3.59 14.43 -20.23
C PHE A 427 -2.59 15.58 -20.06
N HIS A 428 -1.32 15.36 -20.40
CA HIS A 428 -0.31 16.40 -20.26
C HIS A 428 -0.47 17.51 -21.31
N GLY A 429 -0.98 17.21 -22.50
CA GLY A 429 -1.34 18.24 -23.49
C GLY A 429 -2.39 19.20 -22.97
N VAL A 430 -3.45 18.69 -22.34
CA VAL A 430 -4.47 19.53 -21.67
C VAL A 430 -3.86 20.30 -20.50
N ARG A 431 -3.06 19.65 -19.65
CA ARG A 431 -2.34 20.30 -18.52
C ARG A 431 -1.56 21.53 -19.02
N LEU A 432 -0.84 21.37 -20.12
CA LEU A 432 -0.02 22.43 -20.73
C LEU A 432 -0.88 23.56 -21.33
N LEU A 433 -2.00 23.25 -21.98
CA LEU A 433 -2.94 24.26 -22.46
C LEU A 433 -3.53 25.08 -21.29
N ILE A 434 -3.88 24.42 -20.17
CA ILE A 434 -4.36 25.09 -18.95
C ILE A 434 -3.26 26.00 -18.37
N ASP A 435 -2.04 25.49 -18.26
CA ASP A 435 -0.90 26.25 -17.71
C ASP A 435 -0.59 27.48 -18.57
N ALA A 436 -0.60 27.33 -19.90
CA ALA A 436 -0.43 28.39 -20.90
C ALA A 436 -1.65 29.35 -21.04
N LYS A 437 -2.69 29.18 -20.21
CA LYS A 437 -3.93 29.98 -20.23
C LYS A 437 -4.74 29.87 -21.53
N ARG A 438 -4.51 28.83 -22.34
CA ARG A 438 -5.28 28.50 -23.56
C ARG A 438 -6.53 27.69 -23.19
N VAL A 439 -7.38 28.27 -22.34
CA VAL A 439 -8.47 27.57 -21.64
C VAL A 439 -9.53 27.02 -22.59
N ASP A 440 -9.87 27.73 -23.66
CA ASP A 440 -10.89 27.26 -24.61
C ASP A 440 -10.40 26.07 -25.43
N GLU A 441 -9.11 26.05 -25.79
CA GLU A 441 -8.48 24.91 -26.45
C GLU A 441 -8.39 23.71 -25.50
N ALA A 442 -8.03 23.92 -24.24
CA ALA A 442 -8.02 22.87 -23.22
C ALA A 442 -9.41 22.24 -23.05
N ARG A 443 -10.47 23.06 -22.98
CA ARG A 443 -11.85 22.58 -22.87
C ARG A 443 -12.27 21.79 -24.11
N ALA A 444 -11.98 22.31 -25.31
CA ALA A 444 -12.31 21.62 -26.56
C ALA A 444 -11.59 20.27 -26.70
N ALA A 445 -10.33 20.19 -26.26
CA ALA A 445 -9.57 18.94 -26.22
C ALA A 445 -10.19 17.94 -25.23
N LEU A 446 -10.50 18.36 -24.01
CA LEU A 446 -11.15 17.52 -23.00
C LEU A 446 -12.51 17.00 -23.47
N ASP A 447 -13.36 17.88 -24.02
CA ASP A 447 -14.68 17.49 -24.52
C ASP A 447 -14.56 16.43 -25.64
N ARG A 448 -13.54 16.55 -26.51
CA ARG A 448 -13.24 15.55 -27.55
C ARG A 448 -12.79 14.21 -26.95
N TYR A 449 -11.82 14.21 -26.05
CA TYR A 449 -11.31 12.96 -25.44
C TYR A 449 -12.39 12.26 -24.61
N LEU A 450 -13.19 13.01 -23.84
CA LEU A 450 -14.28 12.45 -23.05
C LEU A 450 -15.45 11.95 -23.90
N ALA A 451 -15.64 12.48 -25.13
CA ALA A 451 -16.64 11.98 -26.06
C ALA A 451 -16.17 10.72 -26.80
N ASN A 452 -14.90 10.67 -27.22
CA ASN A 452 -14.41 9.63 -28.13
C ASN A 452 -13.73 8.45 -27.43
N ASP A 453 -13.04 8.71 -26.31
CA ASP A 453 -12.09 7.75 -25.73
C ASP A 453 -12.50 7.24 -24.34
N ARG A 454 -13.56 7.82 -23.75
CA ARG A 454 -13.97 7.56 -22.36
C ARG A 454 -14.08 6.08 -21.97
N GLN A 455 -14.54 5.21 -22.88
CA GLN A 455 -14.70 3.77 -22.62
C GLN A 455 -13.37 3.00 -22.67
N ASN A 456 -12.34 3.57 -23.32
CA ASN A 456 -11.04 2.94 -23.52
C ASN A 456 -10.00 3.41 -22.48
N LEU A 457 -10.28 4.48 -21.74
CA LEU A 457 -9.41 5.02 -20.71
C LEU A 457 -9.43 4.16 -19.44
N PRO A 458 -8.26 3.84 -18.85
CA PRO A 458 -8.18 3.36 -17.47
C PRO A 458 -8.85 4.34 -16.50
N ALA A 459 -9.37 3.83 -15.38
CA ALA A 459 -10.19 4.62 -14.47
C ALA A 459 -9.42 5.82 -13.88
N SER A 460 -8.17 5.62 -13.47
CA SER A 460 -7.29 6.70 -12.98
C SER A 460 -7.09 7.79 -14.03
N ALA A 461 -6.84 7.42 -15.29
CA ALA A 461 -6.69 8.38 -16.38
C ALA A 461 -7.98 9.15 -16.67
N LEU A 462 -9.13 8.47 -16.65
CA LEU A 462 -10.43 9.14 -16.79
C LEU A 462 -10.64 10.16 -15.65
N ASN A 463 -10.33 9.80 -14.41
CA ASN A 463 -10.46 10.68 -13.26
C ASN A 463 -9.54 11.91 -13.35
N LEU A 464 -8.31 11.74 -13.85
CA LEU A 464 -7.38 12.83 -14.14
C LEU A 464 -7.93 13.83 -15.18
N LEU A 465 -8.53 13.34 -16.27
CA LEU A 465 -9.16 14.21 -17.28
C LEU A 465 -10.43 14.89 -16.74
N LEU A 466 -11.24 14.17 -15.95
CA LEU A 466 -12.43 14.75 -15.30
C LEU A 466 -12.03 15.84 -14.30
N ALA A 467 -10.92 15.69 -13.57
CA ALA A 467 -10.38 16.73 -12.69
C ALA A 467 -10.02 18.01 -13.46
N GLN A 468 -9.31 17.87 -14.58
CA GLN A 468 -9.02 19.01 -15.44
C GLN A 468 -10.30 19.64 -15.99
N ARG A 469 -11.28 18.84 -16.44
CA ARG A 469 -12.55 19.37 -16.96
C ARG A 469 -13.40 20.07 -15.89
N MET A 470 -13.38 19.58 -14.66
CA MET A 470 -14.03 20.20 -13.51
C MET A 470 -13.42 21.57 -13.20
N SER A 471 -12.09 21.68 -13.23
CA SER A 471 -11.38 22.96 -13.00
C SER A 471 -11.75 24.04 -14.02
N LEU A 472 -12.17 23.64 -15.23
CA LEU A 472 -12.56 24.52 -16.33
C LEU A 472 -14.08 24.71 -16.49
N ALA A 473 -14.88 24.23 -15.53
CA ALA A 473 -16.33 24.33 -15.55
C ALA A 473 -16.80 25.78 -15.68
N ARG A 474 -17.79 26.00 -16.56
CA ARG A 474 -18.35 27.34 -16.82
C ARG A 474 -19.56 27.69 -15.96
N ASN A 475 -20.15 26.70 -15.30
CA ASN A 475 -21.32 26.85 -14.46
C ASN A 475 -21.40 25.69 -13.46
N LEU A 476 -22.39 25.76 -12.56
CA LEU A 476 -22.59 24.73 -11.54
C LEU A 476 -22.90 23.36 -12.17
N GLU A 477 -23.72 23.27 -13.21
CA GLU A 477 -24.07 22.00 -13.85
C GLU A 477 -22.86 21.25 -14.41
N GLU A 478 -22.00 21.92 -15.18
CA GLU A 478 -20.75 21.34 -15.69
C GLU A 478 -19.82 20.88 -14.55
N PHE A 479 -19.76 21.65 -13.46
CA PHE A 479 -18.99 21.28 -12.28
C PHE A 479 -19.53 20.00 -11.64
N LEU A 480 -20.85 19.90 -11.42
CA LEU A 480 -21.46 18.72 -10.79
C LEU A 480 -21.34 17.45 -11.63
N GLN A 481 -21.33 17.56 -12.97
CA GLN A 481 -21.13 16.42 -13.86
C GLN A 481 -19.71 15.82 -13.78
N THR A 482 -18.72 16.62 -13.41
CA THR A 482 -17.28 16.25 -13.44
C THR A 482 -16.66 16.13 -12.05
N ALA A 483 -17.30 16.71 -11.04
CA ALA A 483 -16.91 16.62 -9.63
C ALA A 483 -17.17 15.23 -9.05
N GLN A 484 -18.30 14.60 -9.39
CA GLN A 484 -18.59 13.23 -8.98
C GLN A 484 -17.91 12.23 -9.92
N ARG A 485 -17.21 11.26 -9.35
CA ARG A 485 -16.39 10.32 -10.12
C ARG A 485 -16.55 8.91 -9.57
N LYS A 486 -16.34 7.92 -10.45
CA LYS A 486 -16.19 6.53 -10.04
C LYS A 486 -14.73 6.32 -9.62
N PRO A 487 -14.44 5.85 -8.40
CA PRO A 487 -13.08 5.49 -8.01
C PRO A 487 -12.48 4.45 -8.95
N ALA A 488 -11.16 4.48 -9.13
CA ALA A 488 -10.39 3.46 -9.82
C ALA A 488 -10.33 2.14 -9.04
N GLY A 489 -10.48 2.20 -7.71
CA GLY A 489 -10.70 1.05 -6.85
C GLY A 489 -10.93 1.47 -5.40
N PHE A 490 -10.98 0.47 -4.54
CA PHE A 490 -11.12 0.63 -3.10
C PHE A 490 -10.04 -0.20 -2.41
N SER A 491 -9.45 0.33 -1.35
CA SER A 491 -8.30 -0.26 -0.67
C SER A 491 -8.36 0.10 0.80
N ASP A 492 -8.03 -0.84 1.70
CA ASP A 492 -7.79 -0.50 3.11
C ASP A 492 -6.52 0.36 3.31
N ASP A 493 -5.63 0.32 2.30
CA ASP A 493 -4.35 1.05 2.13
C ASP A 493 -3.48 1.07 3.39
N SER A 494 -3.66 0.06 4.25
CA SER A 494 -3.04 0.00 5.57
C SER A 494 -1.51 -0.17 5.51
N ASP A 495 -1.01 -0.68 4.38
CA ASP A 495 0.38 -0.89 4.07
C ASP A 495 0.93 0.10 3.02
N GLY A 496 0.10 1.06 2.58
CA GLY A 496 0.46 2.08 1.58
C GLY A 496 0.63 1.55 0.15
N ARG A 497 0.18 0.32 -0.14
CA ARG A 497 0.32 -0.32 -1.46
C ARG A 497 -0.88 -0.13 -2.38
N GLU A 498 -1.98 0.47 -1.90
CA GLU A 498 -3.22 0.72 -2.65
C GLU A 498 -3.83 -0.56 -3.29
N LEU A 499 -3.78 -1.70 -2.58
CA LEU A 499 -4.30 -2.97 -3.09
C LEU A 499 -5.83 -3.03 -3.09
N PRO A 500 -6.47 -3.53 -4.16
CA PRO A 500 -7.92 -3.69 -4.23
C PRO A 500 -8.43 -4.60 -3.12
N GLU A 501 -9.44 -4.13 -2.39
CA GLU A 501 -10.19 -4.94 -1.44
C GLU A 501 -11.19 -5.88 -2.12
N GLU A 502 -11.73 -6.83 -1.35
CA GLU A 502 -12.73 -7.77 -1.83
C GLU A 502 -14.07 -7.09 -2.14
N GLU A 503 -14.76 -7.55 -3.19
CA GLU A 503 -16.00 -6.90 -3.67
C GLU A 503 -17.11 -6.85 -2.60
N SER A 504 -17.15 -7.84 -1.70
CA SER A 504 -18.10 -7.86 -0.58
C SER A 504 -17.85 -6.73 0.42
N GLU A 505 -16.59 -6.45 0.73
CA GLU A 505 -16.18 -5.39 1.66
C GLU A 505 -16.49 -4.02 1.05
N THR A 506 -16.19 -3.84 -0.23
CA THR A 506 -16.55 -2.62 -0.97
C THR A 506 -18.04 -2.34 -0.93
N LYS A 507 -18.89 -3.34 -1.19
CA LYS A 507 -20.35 -3.15 -1.19
C LYS A 507 -20.87 -2.74 0.18
N GLU A 508 -20.32 -3.32 1.25
CA GLU A 508 -20.67 -2.99 2.62
C GLU A 508 -20.26 -1.55 2.97
N ASN A 509 -18.98 -1.22 2.75
CA ASN A 509 -18.40 0.07 3.15
C ASN A 509 -18.95 1.25 2.35
N THR A 510 -19.26 1.03 1.06
CA THR A 510 -19.87 2.07 0.20
C THR A 510 -21.38 2.18 0.36
N LYS A 511 -22.04 1.23 1.04
CA LYS A 511 -23.51 1.10 1.09
C LYS A 511 -24.16 1.13 -0.30
N GLY A 512 -23.45 0.59 -1.30
CA GLY A 512 -23.87 0.57 -2.71
C GLY A 512 -23.67 1.88 -3.48
N GLY A 513 -22.94 2.86 -2.93
CA GLY A 513 -22.55 4.07 -3.65
C GLY A 513 -21.52 3.78 -4.75
N GLU A 514 -21.74 4.30 -5.96
CA GLU A 514 -20.81 4.16 -7.08
C GLU A 514 -20.03 5.44 -7.42
N LEU A 515 -20.58 6.60 -7.04
CA LEU A 515 -20.03 7.92 -7.35
C LEU A 515 -19.69 8.67 -6.06
N PHE A 516 -18.49 9.20 -6.02
CA PHE A 516 -17.91 9.87 -4.87
C PHE A 516 -17.25 11.20 -5.29
N PHE A 517 -17.01 12.09 -4.32
CA PHE A 517 -16.14 13.25 -4.56
C PHE A 517 -14.71 12.87 -4.28
N ASP A 518 -13.81 13.22 -5.20
CA ASP A 518 -12.38 13.22 -4.94
C ASP A 518 -12.00 14.47 -4.12
N GLN A 519 -10.79 14.50 -3.57
CA GLN A 519 -10.30 15.55 -2.69
C GLN A 519 -10.35 16.94 -3.34
N ASP A 520 -10.12 17.03 -4.66
CA ASP A 520 -10.18 18.28 -5.41
C ASP A 520 -11.60 18.87 -5.45
N ALA A 521 -12.61 18.05 -5.73
CA ALA A 521 -14.02 18.43 -5.73
C ALA A 521 -14.50 18.85 -4.34
N ALA A 522 -14.23 18.02 -3.32
CA ALA A 522 -14.58 18.32 -1.94
C ALA A 522 -13.90 19.62 -1.47
N SER A 523 -12.65 19.86 -1.87
CA SER A 523 -11.93 21.09 -1.56
C SER A 523 -12.57 22.34 -2.18
N VAL A 524 -13.12 22.25 -3.40
CA VAL A 524 -13.88 23.36 -4.01
C VAL A 524 -15.15 23.64 -3.22
N PHE A 525 -15.94 22.62 -2.87
CA PHE A 525 -17.11 22.80 -1.99
C PHE A 525 -16.72 23.43 -0.65
N ASN A 526 -15.64 22.94 -0.05
CA ASN A 526 -15.26 23.32 1.30
C ASN A 526 -14.61 24.69 1.40
N LYS A 527 -13.79 25.08 0.42
CA LYS A 527 -12.94 26.28 0.55
C LYS A 527 -13.33 27.41 -0.41
N ALA A 528 -14.09 27.12 -1.47
CA ALA A 528 -14.34 28.08 -2.54
C ALA A 528 -15.82 28.27 -2.94
N MET A 529 -16.72 27.38 -2.52
CA MET A 529 -18.13 27.48 -2.89
C MET A 529 -18.97 28.16 -1.79
N PRO A 530 -19.72 29.22 -2.12
CA PRO A 530 -20.69 29.80 -1.19
C PRO A 530 -21.80 28.82 -0.82
N MET A 531 -22.32 28.93 0.41
CA MET A 531 -23.35 28.00 0.92
C MET A 531 -24.65 28.00 0.12
N SER A 532 -25.00 29.12 -0.52
CA SER A 532 -26.16 29.20 -1.42
C SER A 532 -25.99 28.32 -2.67
N LEU A 533 -24.78 28.30 -3.25
CA LEU A 533 -24.46 27.40 -4.37
C LEU A 533 -24.33 25.94 -3.92
N MET A 534 -23.87 25.68 -2.69
CA MET A 534 -23.89 24.31 -2.13
C MET A 534 -25.32 23.78 -1.98
N ARG A 535 -26.25 24.61 -1.48
CA ARG A 535 -27.68 24.26 -1.44
C ARG A 535 -28.23 23.96 -2.83
N ASP A 536 -27.90 24.79 -3.83
CA ASP A 536 -28.35 24.59 -5.20
C ASP A 536 -27.75 23.31 -5.82
N ALA A 537 -26.50 22.99 -5.49
CA ALA A 537 -25.86 21.74 -5.87
C ALA A 537 -26.60 20.51 -5.31
N ALA A 538 -26.98 20.53 -4.02
CA ALA A 538 -27.72 19.43 -3.42
C ALA A 538 -29.16 19.29 -3.93
N ARG A 539 -29.77 20.39 -4.41
CA ARG A 539 -31.08 20.34 -5.08
C ARG A 539 -30.99 19.71 -6.47
N SER A 540 -29.88 19.88 -7.17
CA SER A 540 -29.66 19.31 -8.49
C SER A 540 -29.75 17.77 -8.47
N ARG A 541 -30.44 17.21 -9.47
CA ARG A 541 -30.49 15.75 -9.69
C ARG A 541 -29.29 15.21 -10.47
N ILE A 542 -28.34 16.08 -10.84
CA ILE A 542 -27.07 15.67 -11.45
C ILE A 542 -26.26 14.85 -10.45
N LEU A 543 -26.18 15.29 -9.19
CA LEU A 543 -25.43 14.59 -8.15
C LEU A 543 -26.13 13.29 -7.73
N ALA A 544 -25.32 12.24 -7.52
CA ALA A 544 -25.78 11.02 -6.90
C ALA A 544 -26.42 11.26 -5.51
N PRO A 545 -27.41 10.45 -5.09
CA PRO A 545 -28.14 10.68 -3.83
C PRO A 545 -27.27 10.76 -2.57
N ASN A 546 -26.21 9.95 -2.47
CA ASN A 546 -25.24 10.00 -1.37
C ASN A 546 -24.53 11.37 -1.30
N LEU A 547 -24.13 11.90 -2.46
CA LEU A 547 -23.44 13.20 -2.54
C LEU A 547 -24.37 14.37 -2.23
N ARG A 548 -25.64 14.30 -2.67
CA ARG A 548 -26.64 15.33 -2.35
C ARG A 548 -26.87 15.46 -0.85
N ARG A 549 -26.95 14.33 -0.13
CA ARG A 549 -27.11 14.27 1.33
C ARG A 549 -25.96 14.96 2.05
N ASP A 550 -24.73 14.65 1.66
CA ASP A 550 -23.55 15.22 2.30
C ASP A 550 -23.41 16.73 2.03
N VAL A 551 -23.66 17.16 0.78
CA VAL A 551 -23.61 18.59 0.43
C VAL A 551 -24.69 19.39 1.16
N ILE A 552 -25.93 18.89 1.29
CA ILE A 552 -26.99 19.64 1.98
C ILE A 552 -26.78 19.70 3.49
N GLN A 553 -26.29 18.62 4.09
CA GLN A 553 -25.84 18.61 5.49
C GLN A 553 -24.82 19.73 5.71
N SER A 554 -23.78 19.77 4.88
CA SER A 554 -22.72 20.76 5.04
C SER A 554 -23.22 22.18 4.84
N ALA A 555 -24.05 22.43 3.82
CA ALA A 555 -24.64 23.74 3.57
C ALA A 555 -25.47 24.25 4.76
N PHE A 556 -26.31 23.38 5.35
CA PHE A 556 -27.12 23.72 6.52
C PHE A 556 -26.24 24.01 7.74
N VAL A 557 -25.34 23.10 8.12
CA VAL A 557 -24.52 23.24 9.33
C VAL A 557 -23.67 24.50 9.24
N ARG A 558 -23.04 24.76 8.08
CA ARG A 558 -22.26 25.98 7.86
C ARG A 558 -23.09 27.24 8.06
N ALA A 559 -24.27 27.31 7.43
CA ALA A 559 -25.12 28.49 7.47
C ALA A 559 -25.66 28.74 8.89
N ALA A 560 -26.02 27.67 9.59
CA ALA A 560 -26.50 27.75 10.96
C ALA A 560 -25.42 28.23 11.94
N LEU A 561 -24.18 27.77 11.79
CA LEU A 561 -23.07 28.12 12.69
C LEU A 561 -22.64 29.60 12.58
N ILE A 562 -22.74 30.20 11.39
CA ILE A 562 -22.37 31.60 11.16
C ILE A 562 -23.59 32.56 11.10
N ASP A 563 -24.79 32.06 11.47
CA ASP A 563 -26.06 32.81 11.52
C ASP A 563 -26.48 33.41 10.16
N ASP A 564 -26.16 32.73 9.05
CA ASP A 564 -26.79 32.97 7.75
C ASP A 564 -28.19 32.33 7.73
N ARG A 565 -29.14 33.02 8.36
CA ARG A 565 -30.49 32.53 8.58
C ARG A 565 -31.20 32.15 7.28
N GLU A 566 -31.07 32.96 6.24
CA GLU A 566 -31.78 32.73 4.98
C GLU A 566 -31.35 31.41 4.36
N THR A 567 -30.04 31.23 4.19
CA THR A 567 -29.48 29.99 3.64
C THR A 567 -29.79 28.80 4.55
N ALA A 568 -29.66 28.96 5.87
CA ALA A 568 -29.90 27.88 6.83
C ALA A 568 -31.36 27.39 6.81
N VAL A 569 -32.35 28.29 6.75
CA VAL A 569 -33.77 27.91 6.68
C VAL A 569 -34.07 27.16 5.39
N GLN A 570 -33.55 27.61 4.26
CA GLN A 570 -33.75 26.96 2.97
C GLN A 570 -33.05 25.59 2.90
N ALA A 571 -31.83 25.50 3.43
CA ALA A 571 -31.09 24.24 3.50
C ALA A 571 -31.75 23.23 4.45
N ALA A 572 -32.26 23.69 5.61
CA ALA A 572 -32.99 22.86 6.57
C ALA A 572 -34.22 22.20 5.93
N SER A 573 -34.99 22.95 5.12
CA SER A 573 -36.17 22.40 4.43
C SER A 573 -35.82 21.27 3.46
N LEU A 574 -34.67 21.33 2.78
CA LEU A 574 -34.21 20.24 1.91
C LEU A 574 -33.57 19.11 2.72
N LEU A 575 -32.83 19.44 3.78
CA LEU A 575 -32.17 18.46 4.64
C LEU A 575 -33.17 17.53 5.32
N GLN A 576 -34.28 18.04 5.84
CA GLN A 576 -35.32 17.22 6.48
C GLN A 576 -36.01 16.23 5.53
N GLU A 577 -36.02 16.51 4.21
CA GLU A 577 -36.55 15.58 3.21
C GLU A 577 -35.59 14.39 3.00
N MET A 578 -34.29 14.64 3.11
CA MET A 578 -33.25 13.64 2.90
C MET A 578 -32.87 12.87 4.18
N HIS A 579 -33.07 13.50 5.34
CA HIS A 579 -32.77 13.00 6.68
C HIS A 579 -33.97 13.22 7.62
N PRO A 580 -35.01 12.38 7.54
CA PRO A 580 -36.22 12.52 8.35
C PRO A 580 -35.94 12.52 9.86
N GLU A 581 -34.88 11.86 10.30
CA GLU A 581 -34.41 11.82 11.70
C GLU A 581 -34.05 13.20 12.26
N LEU A 582 -33.76 14.19 11.41
CA LEU A 582 -33.42 15.56 11.82
C LEU A 582 -34.64 16.49 11.91
N LYS A 583 -35.82 16.05 11.43
CA LYS A 583 -36.98 16.92 11.18
C LYS A 583 -37.42 17.75 12.40
N GLU A 584 -37.52 17.12 13.58
CA GLU A 584 -37.93 17.82 14.80
C GLU A 584 -36.92 18.91 15.21
N PHE A 585 -35.63 18.59 15.12
CA PHE A 585 -34.55 19.51 15.48
C PHE A 585 -34.42 20.67 14.50
N LEU A 586 -34.60 20.39 13.21
CA LEU A 586 -34.62 21.42 12.16
C LEU A 586 -35.82 22.35 12.31
N ALA A 587 -37.00 21.82 12.64
CA ALA A 587 -38.18 22.64 12.95
C ALA A 587 -37.93 23.55 14.16
N ALA A 588 -37.30 23.03 15.22
CA ALA A 588 -36.94 23.83 16.40
C ALA A 588 -35.97 24.98 16.04
N TYR A 589 -35.01 24.75 15.14
CA TYR A 589 -34.13 25.80 14.61
C TYR A 589 -34.93 26.84 13.80
N GLN A 590 -35.79 26.39 12.88
CA GLN A 590 -36.59 27.28 12.01
C GLN A 590 -37.56 28.16 12.80
N MET A 591 -38.14 27.65 13.89
CA MET A 591 -39.08 28.37 14.76
C MET A 591 -38.41 29.33 15.76
N ALA A 592 -37.09 29.23 15.97
CA ALA A 592 -36.40 30.04 16.96
C ALA A 592 -36.36 31.54 16.56
N ALA A 593 -36.97 32.38 17.39
CA ALA A 593 -37.18 33.81 17.10
C ALA A 593 -35.90 34.64 17.18
N THR A 594 -35.04 34.39 18.18
CA THR A 594 -33.81 35.17 18.44
C THR A 594 -32.58 34.49 17.87
N ALA A 595 -31.53 35.28 17.60
CA ALA A 595 -30.24 34.74 17.15
C ALA A 595 -29.63 33.76 18.17
N ASP A 596 -29.68 34.10 19.46
CA ASP A 596 -29.21 33.21 20.54
C ASP A 596 -29.99 31.89 20.57
N ALA A 597 -31.32 31.93 20.38
CA ALA A 597 -32.15 30.72 20.35
C ALA A 597 -31.85 29.84 19.13
N ARG A 598 -31.59 30.45 17.96
CA ARG A 598 -31.17 29.71 16.75
C ARG A 598 -29.81 29.06 16.93
N ARG A 599 -28.83 29.80 17.47
CA ARG A 599 -27.49 29.27 17.73
C ARG A 599 -27.54 28.09 18.71
N PHE A 600 -28.32 28.20 19.79
CA PHE A 600 -28.52 27.08 20.71
C PHE A 600 -29.23 25.91 20.04
N ALA A 601 -30.28 26.14 19.25
CA ALA A 601 -30.97 25.06 18.52
C ALA A 601 -30.03 24.33 17.56
N ALA A 602 -29.18 25.04 16.83
CA ALA A 602 -28.17 24.46 15.95
C ALA A 602 -27.10 23.67 16.73
N ALA A 603 -26.57 24.24 17.82
CA ALA A 603 -25.60 23.55 18.67
C ALA A 603 -26.19 22.29 19.31
N TYR A 604 -27.43 22.36 19.79
CA TYR A 604 -28.13 21.22 20.37
C TYR A 604 -28.37 20.11 19.33
N LEU A 605 -28.75 20.48 18.10
CA LEU A 605 -28.84 19.54 16.99
C LEU A 605 -27.50 18.87 16.70
N SER A 606 -26.40 19.63 16.59
CA SER A 606 -25.06 19.04 16.41
C SER A 606 -24.67 18.11 17.58
N LEU A 607 -24.96 18.49 18.83
CA LEU A 607 -24.68 17.65 20.00
C LEU A 607 -25.44 16.32 19.98
N LYS A 608 -26.66 16.31 19.44
CA LYS A 608 -27.49 15.10 19.29
C LYS A 608 -27.07 14.22 18.12
N PHE A 609 -26.45 14.81 17.09
CA PHE A 609 -26.05 14.14 15.86
C PHE A 609 -24.56 14.34 15.58
N PRO A 610 -23.69 13.50 16.17
CA PRO A 610 -22.23 13.61 16.01
C PRO A 610 -21.75 13.48 14.56
N GLY A 611 -22.56 12.93 13.66
CA GLY A 611 -22.26 12.87 12.23
C GLY A 611 -22.52 14.17 11.45
N LEU A 612 -23.09 15.23 12.05
CA LEU A 612 -23.33 16.51 11.37
C LEU A 612 -22.05 17.34 11.28
N ARG A 613 -21.70 17.75 10.05
CA ARG A 613 -20.40 18.40 9.75
C ARG A 613 -20.53 19.64 8.88
N PRO A 614 -19.72 20.68 9.09
CA PRO A 614 -19.65 21.86 8.25
C PRO A 614 -18.71 21.68 7.04
N TYR A 615 -18.59 20.46 6.51
CA TYR A 615 -17.77 20.15 5.33
C TYR A 615 -18.36 18.99 4.54
N VAL A 616 -18.10 18.99 3.23
CA VAL A 616 -18.35 17.89 2.30
C VAL A 616 -17.17 16.92 2.39
N SER A 617 -17.48 15.64 2.52
CA SER A 617 -16.51 14.55 2.58
C SER A 617 -15.99 14.22 1.17
N TYR A 618 -14.75 13.79 1.09
CA TYR A 618 -14.24 13.10 -0.09
C TYR A 618 -14.17 11.60 0.18
N GLY A 619 -14.09 10.80 -0.89
CA GLY A 619 -14.14 9.35 -0.81
C GLY A 619 -15.44 8.85 -0.19
N ILE A 620 -15.37 7.77 0.59
CA ILE A 620 -16.53 7.14 1.25
C ILE A 620 -17.11 8.05 2.35
N GLY A 621 -16.25 8.79 3.04
CA GLY A 621 -16.65 9.62 4.18
C GLY A 621 -17.06 8.78 5.39
N ARG A 622 -17.95 9.33 6.24
CA ARG A 622 -18.40 8.67 7.48
C ARG A 622 -19.24 7.43 7.18
N THR A 623 -18.83 6.29 7.73
CA THR A 623 -19.61 5.04 7.67
C THR A 623 -20.57 4.86 8.86
N SER A 624 -20.20 5.38 10.03
CA SER A 624 -21.03 5.42 11.25
C SER A 624 -22.35 6.21 11.07
N PRO A 625 -23.48 5.77 11.65
CA PRO A 625 -24.74 6.51 11.62
C PRO A 625 -24.61 7.95 12.16
N MET A 626 -25.46 8.86 11.66
CA MET A 626 -25.35 10.29 11.96
C MET A 626 -25.65 10.63 13.43
N ASN A 627 -26.49 9.83 14.08
CA ASN A 627 -26.90 9.97 15.48
C ASN A 627 -26.01 9.19 16.46
N GLU A 628 -24.99 8.49 15.98
CA GLU A 628 -24.11 7.67 16.78
C GLU A 628 -22.72 8.30 16.92
N ILE A 629 -22.08 8.03 18.06
CA ILE A 629 -20.69 8.40 18.28
C ILE A 629 -19.81 7.37 17.59
N ASP A 630 -18.93 7.87 16.73
CA ASP A 630 -17.86 7.09 16.15
C ASP A 630 -16.71 6.93 17.16
N SER A 631 -16.24 5.71 17.34
CA SER A 631 -15.21 5.40 18.35
C SER A 631 -13.82 5.88 17.96
N TYR A 632 -13.58 6.17 16.67
CA TYR A 632 -12.34 6.68 16.10
C TYR A 632 -12.35 8.21 15.95
N ARG A 633 -13.23 8.87 16.70
CA ARG A 633 -13.31 10.33 16.82
C ARG A 633 -13.62 11.06 15.52
N ASP A 634 -14.22 10.38 14.55
CA ASP A 634 -14.76 11.01 13.34
C ASP A 634 -16.03 11.85 13.68
N ASN A 635 -16.13 12.51 14.83
CA ASN A 635 -17.35 13.19 15.30
C ASN A 635 -17.24 14.71 15.14
N TRP A 636 -18.31 15.32 14.65
CA TRP A 636 -18.48 16.76 14.41
C TRP A 636 -17.43 17.33 13.45
N TRP A 637 -16.61 18.29 13.91
CA TRP A 637 -15.58 18.93 13.11
C TRP A 637 -14.38 19.34 13.95
N CYS A 638 -13.24 19.42 13.26
CA CYS A 638 -11.98 19.93 13.77
C CYS A 638 -11.76 21.37 13.24
N ALA A 639 -10.77 22.08 13.77
CA ALA A 639 -10.50 23.46 13.34
C ALA A 639 -10.17 23.53 11.84
N GLU A 640 -9.43 22.56 11.33
CA GLU A 640 -9.33 22.28 9.90
C GLU A 640 -10.14 21.03 9.55
N PRO A 641 -10.78 20.96 8.36
CA PRO A 641 -11.35 19.71 7.88
C PRO A 641 -10.25 18.64 7.83
N PRO A 642 -10.52 17.38 8.24
CA PRO A 642 -9.52 16.33 8.17
C PRO A 642 -8.98 16.20 6.74
N SER A 643 -7.64 16.15 6.63
CA SER A 643 -6.91 15.93 5.38
C SER A 643 -6.60 14.46 5.11
N SER A 644 -6.95 13.57 6.04
CA SER A 644 -6.72 12.13 5.95
C SER A 644 -7.92 11.44 5.30
N ARG A 645 -7.62 10.40 4.50
CA ARG A 645 -8.59 9.66 3.71
C ARG A 645 -9.68 8.98 4.55
N SER A 646 -9.40 8.73 5.84
CA SER A 646 -10.28 8.12 6.83
C SER A 646 -11.02 9.08 7.77
N GLY A 647 -10.90 10.40 7.61
CA GLY A 647 -11.62 11.39 8.46
C GLY A 647 -11.14 11.47 9.92
N ALA A 648 -10.28 10.56 10.38
CA ALA A 648 -9.58 10.63 11.66
C ALA A 648 -8.37 11.58 11.56
N PRO A 649 -8.10 12.45 12.55
CA PRO A 649 -6.87 13.24 12.54
C PRO A 649 -5.65 12.31 12.41
N SER A 650 -4.77 12.61 11.46
CA SER A 650 -3.51 11.88 11.32
C SER A 650 -2.70 12.03 12.61
N GLU A 651 -2.52 10.93 13.34
CA GLU A 651 -1.50 10.80 14.39
C GLU A 651 -0.20 10.18 13.81
N SER A 652 0.05 10.31 12.49
CA SER A 652 1.34 9.90 11.92
C SER A 652 2.36 11.03 12.03
N GLU A 653 3.18 10.96 13.08
CA GLU A 653 4.49 11.62 13.10
C GLU A 653 5.36 11.01 11.99
N GLY A 654 5.24 11.50 10.75
CA GLY A 654 6.07 10.97 9.66
C GLY A 654 5.76 11.48 8.26
N GLU A 655 4.55 11.94 7.96
CA GLU A 655 4.31 12.61 6.69
C GLU A 655 4.83 14.03 6.77
N THR A 656 5.94 14.30 6.08
CA THR A 656 6.42 15.66 5.83
C THR A 656 5.25 16.55 5.47
N GLU A 657 4.96 17.56 6.31
CA GLU A 657 3.91 18.56 6.12
C GLU A 657 4.03 19.19 4.72
N SER A 658 3.40 18.57 3.72
CA SER A 658 3.27 19.18 2.41
C SER A 658 2.28 20.32 2.62
N LYS A 659 2.77 21.57 2.50
CA LYS A 659 1.91 22.76 2.62
C LYS A 659 0.65 22.54 1.78
N PRO A 660 -0.56 22.72 2.34
CA PRO A 660 -1.80 22.42 1.63
C PRO A 660 -1.83 23.22 0.32
N LYS A 661 -1.93 22.50 -0.81
CA LYS A 661 -1.99 23.12 -2.13
C LYS A 661 -3.19 24.08 -2.18
N PRO A 662 -3.01 25.34 -2.64
CA PRO A 662 -4.12 26.28 -2.76
C PRO A 662 -5.21 25.73 -3.67
N VAL A 663 -6.47 25.82 -3.25
CA VAL A 663 -7.61 25.46 -4.10
C VAL A 663 -7.74 26.51 -5.19
N VAL A 664 -7.65 26.08 -6.45
CA VAL A 664 -7.90 26.94 -7.62
C VAL A 664 -9.37 26.81 -8.00
N PRO A 665 -10.24 27.79 -7.68
CA PRO A 665 -11.66 27.68 -7.98
C PRO A 665 -11.93 27.78 -9.50
N PRO A 666 -12.90 27.02 -10.04
CA PRO A 666 -13.37 27.20 -11.40
C PRO A 666 -13.83 28.63 -11.68
N GLN A 667 -13.71 29.07 -12.94
CA GLN A 667 -13.95 30.46 -13.35
C GLN A 667 -15.34 30.97 -12.95
N PHE A 668 -16.37 30.12 -12.98
CA PHE A 668 -17.75 30.52 -12.65
C PHE A 668 -17.94 30.91 -11.18
N LEU A 669 -17.03 30.52 -10.27
CA LEU A 669 -17.05 30.91 -8.87
C LEU A 669 -16.39 32.28 -8.60
N LYS A 670 -15.66 32.85 -9.57
CA LYS A 670 -15.00 34.16 -9.43
C LYS A 670 -15.94 35.27 -8.95
N PRO A 671 -17.19 35.41 -9.49
CA PRO A 671 -18.12 36.44 -9.02
C PRO A 671 -18.47 36.31 -7.52
N SER A 672 -18.43 35.10 -6.96
CA SER A 672 -18.77 34.83 -5.56
C SER A 672 -17.55 34.57 -4.66
N GLN A 673 -16.33 34.75 -5.17
CA GLN A 673 -15.10 34.37 -4.45
C GLN A 673 -14.93 35.11 -3.12
N SER A 674 -15.24 36.40 -3.08
CA SER A 674 -15.16 37.21 -1.85
C SER A 674 -16.14 36.71 -0.78
N LEU A 675 -17.37 36.37 -1.18
CA LEU A 675 -18.37 35.80 -0.28
C LEU A 675 -17.92 34.45 0.27
N ALA A 676 -17.44 33.55 -0.60
CA ALA A 676 -16.94 32.23 -0.20
C ALA A 676 -15.76 32.36 0.78
N ALA A 677 -14.80 33.23 0.50
CA ALA A 677 -13.65 33.47 1.38
C ALA A 677 -14.09 34.01 2.75
N LYS A 678 -15.05 34.94 2.81
CA LYS A 678 -15.61 35.46 4.06
C LYS A 678 -16.33 34.36 4.86
N GLN A 679 -17.15 33.54 4.19
CA GLN A 679 -17.84 32.42 4.82
C GLN A 679 -16.85 31.40 5.38
N TYR A 680 -15.83 31.02 4.59
CA TYR A 680 -14.77 30.10 5.01
C TYR A 680 -13.99 30.63 6.22
N ALA A 681 -13.55 31.89 6.19
CA ALA A 681 -12.86 32.51 7.32
C ALA A 681 -13.73 32.55 8.60
N SER A 682 -15.03 32.79 8.45
CA SER A 682 -15.98 32.78 9.58
C SER A 682 -16.13 31.38 10.19
N LEU A 683 -16.11 30.33 9.36
CA LEU A 683 -16.14 28.93 9.82
C LEU A 683 -14.84 28.54 10.53
N GLN A 684 -13.68 28.95 10.00
CA GLN A 684 -12.38 28.69 10.62
C GLN A 684 -12.25 29.35 12.00
N ALA A 685 -12.83 30.54 12.17
CA ALA A 685 -12.84 31.25 13.45
C ALA A 685 -13.66 30.55 14.55
N LEU A 686 -14.46 29.53 14.22
CA LEU A 686 -15.23 28.76 15.21
C LEU A 686 -14.35 27.82 16.05
N GLY A 687 -13.20 27.41 15.52
CA GLY A 687 -12.33 26.42 16.14
C GLY A 687 -12.94 25.01 16.17
N THR A 688 -12.46 24.18 17.09
CA THR A 688 -12.92 22.79 17.25
C THR A 688 -14.38 22.73 17.73
N ALA A 689 -15.13 21.73 17.22
CA ALA A 689 -16.53 21.58 17.59
C ALA A 689 -16.77 21.46 19.10
N PRO A 690 -16.01 20.66 19.86
CA PRO A 690 -16.27 20.51 21.29
C PRO A 690 -16.20 21.84 22.05
N ASN A 691 -15.26 22.71 21.71
CA ASN A 691 -15.14 24.03 22.34
C ASN A 691 -16.34 24.92 22.01
N TYR A 692 -16.68 25.01 20.72
CA TYR A 692 -17.82 25.81 20.26
C TYR A 692 -19.13 25.32 20.90
N LEU A 693 -19.40 24.02 20.85
CA LEU A 693 -20.64 23.42 21.35
C LEU A 693 -20.75 23.55 22.88
N CYS A 694 -19.66 23.32 23.62
CA CYS A 694 -19.64 23.52 25.07
C CYS A 694 -19.94 24.98 25.44
N ARG A 695 -19.29 25.93 24.77
CA ARG A 695 -19.49 27.35 25.04
C ARG A 695 -20.95 27.76 24.83
N ILE A 696 -21.56 27.36 23.70
CA ILE A 696 -22.96 27.67 23.42
C ILE A 696 -23.91 27.02 24.44
N ALA A 697 -23.66 25.77 24.84
CA ALA A 697 -24.48 25.08 25.85
C ALA A 697 -24.40 25.77 27.23
N VAL A 698 -23.20 26.19 27.64
CA VAL A 698 -22.98 26.93 28.89
C VAL A 698 -23.67 28.30 28.85
N GLU A 699 -23.37 29.12 27.84
CA GLU A 699 -23.93 30.48 27.69
C GLU A 699 -25.46 30.47 27.62
N TRP A 700 -26.05 29.52 26.89
CA TRP A 700 -27.51 29.38 26.81
C TRP A 700 -28.11 29.01 28.16
N THR A 701 -27.50 28.06 28.87
CA THR A 701 -28.01 27.57 30.16
C THR A 701 -27.96 28.64 31.25
N GLU A 702 -26.92 29.46 31.28
CA GLU A 702 -26.82 30.58 32.21
C GLU A 702 -27.95 31.60 32.01
N LYS A 703 -28.29 31.90 30.75
CA LYS A 703 -29.36 32.83 30.39
C LYS A 703 -30.76 32.22 30.51
N ASN A 704 -30.89 30.91 30.30
CA ASN A 704 -32.18 30.20 30.20
C ASN A 704 -32.20 28.93 31.09
N PRO A 705 -32.04 29.05 32.41
CA PRO A 705 -31.92 27.89 33.30
C PRO A 705 -33.19 27.04 33.43
N ALA A 706 -34.32 27.49 32.89
CA ALA A 706 -35.58 26.73 32.86
C ALA A 706 -35.79 25.96 31.54
N ASP A 707 -34.89 26.11 30.54
CA ASP A 707 -35.00 25.36 29.30
C ASP A 707 -34.79 23.87 29.57
N ARG A 708 -35.78 23.05 29.23
CA ARG A 708 -35.77 21.60 29.46
C ARG A 708 -34.62 20.88 28.78
N ARG A 709 -34.03 21.47 27.73
CA ARG A 709 -32.89 20.91 27.00
C ARG A 709 -31.55 21.20 27.66
N ALA A 710 -31.47 22.20 28.55
CA ALA A 710 -30.21 22.66 29.12
C ALA A 710 -29.40 21.55 29.85
N PRO A 711 -30.01 20.70 30.71
CA PRO A 711 -29.26 19.64 31.38
C PRO A 711 -28.68 18.60 30.40
N GLU A 712 -29.44 18.21 29.37
CA GLU A 712 -28.98 17.27 28.35
C GLU A 712 -27.90 17.90 27.47
N ALA A 713 -28.06 19.17 27.07
CA ALA A 713 -27.09 19.90 26.26
C ALA A 713 -25.72 19.98 26.95
N LEU A 714 -25.68 20.25 28.26
CA LEU A 714 -24.43 20.28 29.02
C LEU A 714 -23.79 18.89 29.13
N HIS A 715 -24.58 17.83 29.32
CA HIS A 715 -24.07 16.45 29.31
C HIS A 715 -23.44 16.07 27.97
N LEU A 716 -24.16 16.33 26.87
CA LEU A 716 -23.65 16.04 25.53
C LEU A 716 -22.43 16.89 25.19
N ALA A 717 -22.37 18.13 25.66
CA ALA A 717 -21.21 18.99 25.51
C ALA A 717 -19.95 18.40 26.18
N VAL A 718 -20.06 17.93 27.43
CA VAL A 718 -18.96 17.22 28.11
C VAL A 718 -18.59 15.93 27.36
N LYS A 719 -19.57 15.20 26.83
CA LYS A 719 -19.32 14.01 26.01
C LYS A 719 -18.57 14.37 24.71
N ALA A 720 -18.87 15.51 24.11
CA ALA A 720 -18.21 15.97 22.88
C ALA A 720 -16.70 16.20 23.07
N THR A 721 -16.28 16.67 24.24
CA THR A 721 -14.85 16.85 24.53
C THR A 721 -14.07 15.55 24.69
N ARG A 722 -14.76 14.40 24.83
CA ARG A 722 -14.12 13.07 24.89
C ARG A 722 -13.93 12.46 23.50
N TYR A 723 -14.90 12.65 22.61
CA TYR A 723 -15.00 11.92 21.35
C TYR A 723 -14.82 12.79 20.10
N GLY A 724 -14.68 14.10 20.25
CA GLY A 724 -14.38 15.03 19.14
C GLY A 724 -12.93 15.48 19.13
N CYS A 725 -12.59 16.30 18.15
CA CYS A 725 -11.29 16.98 18.07
C CYS A 725 -11.06 17.93 19.25
N THR A 726 -9.87 17.90 19.83
CA THR A 726 -9.52 18.67 21.03
C THR A 726 -8.37 19.65 20.76
N ASP A 727 -8.31 20.70 21.56
CA ASP A 727 -7.19 21.63 21.63
C ASP A 727 -6.93 22.03 23.09
N LYS A 728 -5.97 22.93 23.32
CA LYS A 728 -5.57 23.40 24.65
C LYS A 728 -6.70 24.03 25.49
N GLU A 729 -7.77 24.53 24.86
CA GLU A 729 -8.91 25.13 25.55
C GLU A 729 -10.02 24.11 25.88
N THR A 730 -9.96 22.90 25.30
CA THR A 730 -11.01 21.89 25.45
C THR A 730 -11.25 21.48 26.90
N GLY A 731 -10.18 21.33 27.68
CA GLY A 731 -10.31 21.01 29.11
C GLY A 731 -11.09 22.05 29.91
N ARG A 732 -10.88 23.34 29.61
CA ARG A 732 -11.58 24.45 30.27
C ARG A 732 -13.08 24.39 29.99
N TRP A 733 -13.47 24.18 28.73
CA TRP A 733 -14.87 24.14 28.33
C TRP A 733 -15.59 22.88 28.82
N SER A 734 -14.91 21.71 28.80
CA SER A 734 -15.42 20.48 29.39
C SER A 734 -15.76 20.67 30.88
N LYS A 735 -14.83 21.26 31.64
CA LYS A 735 -15.02 21.54 33.06
C LYS A 735 -16.17 22.53 33.30
N ALA A 736 -16.26 23.61 32.52
CA ALA A 736 -17.32 24.60 32.68
C ALA A 736 -18.72 23.99 32.47
N ALA A 737 -18.90 23.16 31.44
CA ALA A 737 -20.17 22.47 31.19
C ALA A 737 -20.49 21.45 32.29
N PHE A 738 -19.49 20.69 32.75
CA PHE A 738 -19.63 19.73 33.85
C PHE A 738 -20.05 20.40 35.15
N ASP A 739 -19.35 21.47 35.55
CA ASP A 739 -19.62 22.18 36.80
C ASP A 739 -21.02 22.80 36.78
N LEU A 740 -21.40 23.44 35.67
CA LEU A 740 -22.72 24.05 35.53
C LEU A 740 -23.85 23.01 35.59
N LEU A 741 -23.66 21.83 34.99
CA LEU A 741 -24.61 20.74 35.03
C LEU A 741 -24.85 20.25 36.46
N HIS A 742 -23.78 20.02 37.21
CA HIS A 742 -23.86 19.52 38.59
C HIS A 742 -24.36 20.58 39.57
N GLN A 743 -24.02 21.86 39.34
CA GLN A 743 -24.45 22.96 40.20
C GLN A 743 -25.93 23.28 40.02
N ARG A 744 -26.44 23.31 38.78
CA ARG A 744 -27.81 23.75 38.48
C ARG A 744 -28.81 22.60 38.41
N TYR A 745 -28.38 21.40 38.01
CA TYR A 745 -29.26 20.25 37.80
C TYR A 745 -28.74 18.96 38.47
N PRO A 746 -28.36 18.99 39.77
CA PRO A 746 -27.73 17.86 40.46
C PRO A 746 -28.59 16.59 40.47
N ASN A 747 -29.92 16.74 40.39
CA ASN A 747 -30.87 15.63 40.44
C ASN A 747 -31.29 15.10 39.06
N SER A 748 -30.81 15.71 37.97
CA SER A 748 -31.10 15.25 36.61
C SER A 748 -30.44 13.90 36.32
N ALA A 749 -31.03 13.11 35.42
CA ALA A 749 -30.40 11.87 34.94
C ALA A 749 -29.02 12.16 34.32
N TRP A 750 -28.93 13.27 33.58
CA TRP A 750 -27.73 13.73 32.90
C TRP A 750 -26.56 14.05 33.84
N ALA A 751 -26.81 14.68 34.99
CA ALA A 751 -25.78 14.89 36.00
C ALA A 751 -25.26 13.55 36.55
N LYS A 752 -26.15 12.57 36.78
CA LYS A 752 -25.77 11.24 37.27
C LYS A 752 -24.93 10.45 36.26
N GLU A 753 -25.22 10.60 34.97
CA GLU A 753 -24.48 9.95 33.88
C GLU A 753 -23.13 10.61 33.59
N THR A 754 -23.01 11.93 33.84
CA THR A 754 -21.79 12.69 33.60
C THR A 754 -20.85 12.61 34.81
N LYS A 755 -20.08 11.53 34.94
CA LYS A 755 -19.21 11.33 36.12
C LYS A 755 -17.87 12.09 36.06
N TYR A 756 -17.44 12.46 34.86
CA TYR A 756 -16.12 13.07 34.63
C TYR A 756 -16.22 14.21 33.63
N TRP A 757 -15.27 15.13 33.72
CA TRP A 757 -14.90 16.05 32.63
C TRP A 757 -13.53 15.65 32.08
N PHE A 758 -13.21 16.09 30.86
CA PHE A 758 -12.03 15.66 30.12
C PHE A 758 -11.10 16.84 29.87
N LYS A 759 -9.78 16.62 29.92
CA LYS A 759 -8.79 17.70 29.77
C LYS A 759 -8.56 18.16 28.32
N GLY A 760 -9.14 17.47 27.34
CA GLY A 760 -8.77 17.61 25.93
C GLY A 760 -7.71 16.59 25.56
#